data_AF-A0A3B6VTJ6-F1
#
_entry.id   AF-A0A3B6VTJ6-F1
#
_cell.length_a   1.000
_cell.length_b   1.000
_cell.length_c   1.000
_cell.angle_alpha   90.00
_cell.angle_beta   90.00
_cell.angle_gamma   90.00
#
_symmetry.space_group_name_H-M   'P 1'
#
loop_
_entity.id
_entity.type
_entity.pdbx_description
1 polymer ?
#
loop_
_entity_poly.entity_id
_entity_poly.type
_entity_poly.pdbx_seq_one_letter_code
_entity_poly.pdbx_strand_id
1 'polypeptide(L)'
;MSVNIEENGNLKLSAGNIVFYEGENVKNISIVTKGEIDVYISSKEILGIEDENEVMRYSCRLFSIPKNIMLGIGSYKSNSKYMFSFKSKDNTEIYAVKTPNQEYVKSFFKVNKPYLTSMYHSIAYLILKSYEEYIKIKKINSDIKIISSNLAVIYFNLQQNKSKNIKSEIFKGYKEIYDDSINSGFNFPASFDVDFIRADHSEIYMHNKNQLIENTEKLDFEIDYVRRFLTMPKEIKNQFFTYDENMSLDASHMLYENLRKISSLLKNEIVEAIENILFLSSNEDESLFGEYTKTALDLDKQGKDNEVWVKYIRFMSSIIKDIYNKIKTEYDYDLHIDIDEIDSIIRRISANSANPSEDNIAAGIDDIDNVKVTLGFEELPEEVKNPTKKLIEMSGIDENKAKNFMKSLQAFRKLRDKFSTDDDVRKIRRGVSSVFFEIYREIAKRSIINGDNSRLIKMFLNFGYMDDQLLTPNQIMDLYEIKDKSKTKRINVFYIDEWLQKIYDKDEPPSVNGFGQDYREALRELKKRGTISDKELEDHWESSSKRLEYEVDNMIETTHRLCYGQVSVYFPILHKDMITKDFEKALIRRDVMEKSIKDITDIDFSAFYREVLYKNKELNIEKELVMQEVLPNIILMPTFGSRAIMWEELSSRQKNSTGRFLFPIFTSEEIDSLLIPTIGAFRWELCKTMLGPAWNDITQMSITSEYSDYVQFYKKNRGLSDEAKEKLKVQIKKCRNNLREVFVTDYNLWIRYESKGIMRLNRVARGILYRQVPFAKDIRVELEKQPMYTEIANRFKNIRNKKATELENRYFKFTKSGNPLPDELQHHIDFYKNM
;
A
#
# COMPACT_ATOMS: atom_id res chain seq x y z
N MET A 1 24.28 15.89 39.24
CA MET A 1 23.92 17.26 39.67
C MET A 1 23.87 18.15 38.42
N SER A 2 22.81 18.94 38.28
CA SER A 2 22.61 19.88 37.18
C SER A 2 23.52 21.11 37.35
N VAL A 3 23.64 21.91 36.29
CA VAL A 3 24.49 23.11 36.32
C VAL A 3 23.86 24.17 37.24
N ASN A 4 24.61 24.64 38.23
CA ASN A 4 24.15 25.73 39.10
C ASN A 4 24.32 27.08 38.40
N ILE A 5 23.23 27.86 38.27
CA ILE A 5 23.22 29.17 37.60
C ILE A 5 23.06 30.26 38.67
N GLU A 6 24.18 30.87 39.06
CA GLU A 6 24.22 31.87 40.13
C GLU A 6 24.02 33.30 39.62
N GLU A 7 24.54 33.61 38.42
CA GLU A 7 24.50 34.93 37.77
C GLU A 7 24.04 34.85 36.31
N ASN A 8 23.58 35.99 35.76
CA ASN A 8 23.20 36.09 34.35
C ASN A 8 24.44 36.07 33.46
N GLY A 9 24.48 35.24 32.43
CA GLY A 9 25.63 35.19 31.53
C GLY A 9 25.71 33.96 30.64
N ASN A 10 26.82 33.88 29.89
CA ASN A 10 27.15 32.71 29.09
C ASN A 10 27.81 31.64 29.97
N LEU A 11 27.29 30.41 29.87
CA LEU A 11 27.81 29.23 30.52
C LEU A 11 28.32 28.26 29.44
N LYS A 12 29.57 27.82 29.58
CA LYS A 12 30.18 26.80 28.72
C LYS A 12 30.05 25.43 29.39
N LEU A 13 29.51 24.48 28.66
CA LEU A 13 29.23 23.12 29.10
C LEU A 13 30.07 22.14 28.28
N SER A 14 30.71 21.20 28.94
CA SER A 14 31.42 20.11 28.26
C SER A 14 30.43 19.04 27.85
N ALA A 15 30.73 18.29 26.80
CA ALA A 15 29.89 17.17 26.36
C ALA A 15 29.53 16.24 27.52
N GLY A 16 28.25 15.89 27.64
CA GLY A 16 27.73 15.01 28.67
C GLY A 16 27.27 15.69 29.97
N ASN A 17 27.54 16.98 30.17
CA ASN A 17 27.02 17.72 31.34
C ASN A 17 25.48 17.81 31.29
N ILE A 18 24.83 17.47 32.41
CA ILE A 18 23.38 17.62 32.59
C ILE A 18 23.08 19.08 32.92
N VAL A 19 22.26 19.71 32.08
CA VAL A 19 21.87 21.12 32.20
C VAL A 19 20.75 21.26 33.23
N PHE A 20 19.66 20.51 33.08
CA PHE A 20 18.52 20.48 34.01
C PHE A 20 17.96 19.06 34.08
N TYR A 21 17.42 18.68 35.25
CA TYR A 21 16.65 17.46 35.38
C TYR A 21 15.17 17.72 35.16
N GLU A 22 14.49 16.74 34.60
CA GLU A 22 13.04 16.65 34.66
C GLU A 22 12.56 16.70 36.12
N GLY A 23 11.49 17.44 36.37
CA GLY A 23 10.94 17.60 37.73
C GLY A 23 11.64 18.68 38.57
N GLU A 24 12.83 19.16 38.16
CA GLU A 24 13.51 20.28 38.81
C GLU A 24 12.72 21.58 38.62
N ASN A 25 12.68 22.44 39.65
CA ASN A 25 12.02 23.74 39.58
C ASN A 25 12.69 24.67 38.57
N VAL A 26 11.90 25.26 37.68
CA VAL A 26 12.38 26.22 36.68
C VAL A 26 12.68 27.56 37.36
N LYS A 27 13.96 27.89 37.51
CA LYS A 27 14.42 29.13 38.14
C LYS A 27 15.05 30.14 37.16
N ASN A 28 15.26 29.73 35.91
CA ASN A 28 16.01 30.47 34.90
C ASN A 28 15.36 30.30 33.51
N ILE A 29 15.54 31.26 32.62
CA ILE A 29 15.37 31.11 31.17
C ILE A 29 16.75 30.97 30.57
N SER A 30 17.00 29.91 29.81
CA SER A 30 18.29 29.69 29.15
C SER A 30 18.11 29.56 27.64
N ILE A 31 19.10 29.99 26.86
CA ILE A 31 19.05 29.92 25.39
C ILE A 31 20.31 29.23 24.91
N VAL A 32 20.17 28.22 24.06
CA VAL A 32 21.31 27.56 23.43
C VAL A 32 21.94 28.53 22.43
N THR A 33 23.16 28.98 22.67
CA THR A 33 23.88 29.91 21.77
C THR A 33 24.83 29.18 20.84
N LYS A 34 25.39 28.04 21.29
CA LYS A 34 26.28 27.17 20.51
C LYS A 34 26.16 25.70 20.94
N GLY A 35 26.36 24.77 20.03
CA GLY A 35 26.28 23.32 20.30
C GLY A 35 24.85 22.78 20.28
N GLU A 36 24.70 21.54 20.74
CA GLU A 36 23.43 20.81 20.80
C GLU A 36 23.19 20.22 22.19
N ILE A 37 21.92 20.17 22.60
CA ILE A 37 21.50 19.55 23.86
C ILE A 37 20.54 18.40 23.53
N ASP A 38 20.82 17.21 24.04
CA ASP A 38 19.90 16.09 23.99
C ASP A 38 18.80 16.23 25.05
N VAL A 39 17.58 15.92 24.63
CA VAL A 39 16.37 15.95 25.44
C VAL A 39 16.00 14.52 25.85
N TYR A 40 15.71 14.34 27.12
CA TYR A 40 15.40 13.06 27.73
C TYR A 40 14.07 13.14 28.48
N ILE A 41 13.32 12.04 28.51
CA ILE A 41 12.08 11.94 29.27
C ILE A 41 12.08 10.70 30.15
N SER A 42 11.66 10.85 31.40
CA SER A 42 11.68 9.80 32.40
C SER A 42 10.32 9.13 32.59
N SER A 43 10.35 7.80 32.70
CA SER A 43 9.20 6.98 33.10
C SER A 43 9.09 6.81 34.62
N LYS A 44 10.07 7.32 35.40
CA LYS A 44 10.19 7.16 36.86
C LYS A 44 8.89 7.40 37.64
N GLU A 45 8.18 8.49 37.34
CA GLU A 45 6.94 8.87 38.03
C GLU A 45 5.82 7.85 37.81
N ILE A 46 5.74 7.27 36.62
CA ILE A 46 4.75 6.25 36.28
C ILE A 46 5.13 4.90 36.93
N LEU A 47 6.43 4.63 37.02
CA LEU A 47 6.99 3.44 37.67
C LEU A 47 7.00 3.52 39.22
N GLY A 48 6.54 4.63 39.81
CA GLY A 48 6.44 4.79 41.26
C GLY A 48 7.78 4.89 42.00
N ILE A 49 8.85 5.24 41.32
CA ILE A 49 10.19 5.37 41.91
C ILE A 49 10.33 6.77 42.53
N GLU A 50 10.84 6.88 43.76
CA GLU A 50 10.90 8.17 44.48
C GLU A 50 12.26 8.89 44.37
N ASP A 51 13.40 8.19 44.19
CA ASP A 51 14.73 8.81 44.23
C ASP A 51 15.03 9.76 43.05
N GLU A 52 15.13 11.06 43.30
CA GLU A 52 15.39 12.11 42.30
C GLU A 52 16.76 11.97 41.62
N ASN A 53 17.71 11.25 42.22
CA ASN A 53 19.03 11.04 41.62
C ASN A 53 19.01 10.00 40.49
N GLU A 54 17.94 9.20 40.37
CA GLU A 54 17.82 8.15 39.35
C GLU A 54 17.08 8.59 38.08
N VAL A 55 16.65 9.86 37.97
CA VAL A 55 15.85 10.34 36.82
C VAL A 55 16.47 9.97 35.47
N MET A 56 17.78 10.18 35.31
CA MET A 56 18.47 9.87 34.05
C MET A 56 18.61 8.37 33.77
N ARG A 57 18.58 7.52 34.81
CA ARG A 57 18.64 6.06 34.66
C ARG A 57 17.37 5.52 34.00
N TYR A 58 16.22 6.11 34.34
CA TYR A 58 14.91 5.75 33.78
C TYR A 58 14.48 6.70 32.66
N SER A 59 15.44 7.32 31.97
CA SER A 59 15.15 8.29 30.92
C SER A 59 15.46 7.75 29.53
N CYS A 60 14.53 7.92 28.61
CA CYS A 60 14.73 7.70 27.19
C CYS A 60 15.22 8.99 26.51
N ARG A 61 16.28 8.90 25.71
CA ARG A 61 16.73 9.97 24.82
C ARG A 61 15.71 10.15 23.68
N LEU A 62 15.22 11.36 23.50
CA LEU A 62 14.19 11.67 22.50
C LEU A 62 14.79 12.27 21.24
N PHE A 63 15.39 13.45 21.36
CA PHE A 63 15.92 14.23 20.23
C PHE A 63 16.96 15.25 20.71
N SER A 64 17.69 15.86 19.76
CA SER A 64 18.61 16.96 20.05
C SER A 64 17.96 18.31 19.71
N ILE A 65 18.12 19.31 20.58
CA ILE A 65 17.73 20.70 20.32
C ILE A 65 18.94 21.52 19.81
N PRO A 66 18.76 22.29 18.73
CA PRO A 66 19.81 23.14 18.17
C PRO A 66 19.92 24.50 18.87
N LYS A 67 20.84 25.34 18.39
CA LYS A 67 20.94 26.75 18.78
C LYS A 67 19.62 27.51 18.62
N ASN A 68 19.45 28.57 19.42
CA ASN A 68 18.29 29.47 19.50
C ASN A 68 17.01 28.83 20.06
N ILE A 69 17.10 27.65 20.67
CA ILE A 69 16.01 27.08 21.47
C ILE A 69 16.14 27.54 22.92
N MET A 70 15.02 28.02 23.47
CA MET A 70 14.89 28.39 24.87
C MET A 70 14.54 27.20 25.74
N LEU A 71 15.21 27.12 26.88
CA LEU A 71 14.94 26.25 28.01
C LEU A 71 14.33 27.06 29.14
N GLY A 72 13.61 26.39 30.05
CA GLY A 72 12.97 27.05 31.18
C GLY A 72 11.72 27.83 30.77
N ILE A 73 11.06 27.36 29.71
CA ILE A 73 9.91 28.05 29.11
C ILE A 73 8.73 28.17 30.07
N GLY A 74 8.64 27.30 31.10
CA GLY A 74 7.62 27.39 32.15
C GLY A 74 7.85 28.48 33.20
N SER A 75 8.95 29.23 33.16
CA SER A 75 9.34 30.22 34.19
C SER A 75 8.30 31.31 34.48
N TYR A 76 7.41 31.62 33.53
CA TYR A 76 6.31 32.57 33.74
C TYR A 76 5.19 32.01 34.64
N LYS A 77 5.18 30.70 34.94
CA LYS A 77 4.24 30.04 35.86
C LYS A 77 4.86 29.89 37.26
N SER A 78 4.02 29.99 38.29
CA SER A 78 4.42 29.71 39.66
C SER A 78 4.69 28.21 39.83
N ASN A 79 5.79 27.88 40.50
CA ASN A 79 6.17 26.50 40.83
C ASN A 79 6.25 25.56 39.61
N SER A 80 6.69 26.07 38.46
CA SER A 80 6.85 25.23 37.26
C SER A 80 8.08 24.34 37.37
N LYS A 81 7.94 23.13 36.84
CA LYS A 81 9.00 22.12 36.76
C LYS A 81 9.40 21.87 35.31
N TYR A 82 10.65 21.48 35.07
CA TYR A 82 11.08 21.03 33.75
C TYR A 82 10.34 19.74 33.36
N MET A 83 9.80 19.69 32.14
CA MET A 83 9.11 18.52 31.59
C MET A 83 10.05 17.44 31.04
N PHE A 84 11.31 17.80 30.84
CA PHE A 84 12.33 16.96 30.24
C PHE A 84 13.66 17.19 30.96
N SER A 85 14.53 16.19 30.93
CA SER A 85 15.94 16.36 31.29
C SER A 85 16.73 16.82 30.06
N PHE A 86 17.73 17.65 30.28
CA PHE A 86 18.54 18.25 29.21
C PHE A 86 20.01 17.93 29.45
N LYS A 87 20.68 17.31 28.49
CA LYS A 87 22.10 16.93 28.58
C LYS A 87 22.86 17.45 27.37
N SER A 88 23.94 18.17 27.59
CA SER A 88 24.80 18.65 26.50
C SER A 88 25.34 17.47 25.69
N LYS A 89 25.15 17.51 24.37
CA LYS A 89 25.60 16.47 23.46
C LYS A 89 27.07 16.66 23.09
N ASP A 90 27.44 17.91 22.84
CA ASP A 90 28.79 18.36 22.55
C ASP A 90 29.17 19.55 23.44
N ASN A 91 30.32 20.17 23.17
CA ASN A 91 30.71 21.41 23.85
C ASN A 91 29.72 22.52 23.54
N THR A 92 28.81 22.76 24.48
CA THR A 92 27.64 23.61 24.34
C THR A 92 27.85 24.94 25.08
N GLU A 93 27.31 26.03 24.54
CA GLU A 93 27.22 27.31 25.24
C GLU A 93 25.75 27.70 25.39
N ILE A 94 25.35 28.07 26.61
CA ILE A 94 24.01 28.59 26.89
C ILE A 94 24.12 30.00 27.48
N TYR A 95 23.20 30.88 27.12
CA TYR A 95 23.00 32.15 27.81
C TYR A 95 21.85 32.01 28.80
N ALA A 96 22.10 32.21 30.09
CA ALA A 96 21.11 32.04 31.14
C ALA A 96 20.74 33.36 31.81
N VAL A 97 19.44 33.52 32.07
CA VAL A 97 18.85 34.66 32.79
C VAL A 97 18.06 34.12 33.97
N LYS A 98 18.40 34.57 35.18
CA LYS A 98 17.70 34.18 36.41
C LYS A 98 16.30 34.79 36.45
N THR A 99 15.31 34.00 36.86
CA THR A 99 13.92 34.41 36.95
C THR A 99 13.40 34.20 38.38
N PRO A 100 13.64 35.14 39.31
CA PRO A 100 13.33 34.96 40.72
C PRO A 100 11.82 34.91 41.02
N ASN A 101 10.99 35.57 40.20
CA ASN A 101 9.53 35.56 40.32
C ASN A 101 8.87 35.86 38.96
N GLN A 102 7.54 35.68 38.89
CA GLN A 102 6.77 35.88 37.66
C GLN A 102 6.78 37.35 37.18
N GLU A 103 6.81 38.31 38.11
CA GLU A 103 6.88 39.74 37.76
C GLU A 103 8.18 40.07 37.03
N TYR A 104 9.29 39.47 37.46
CA TYR A 104 10.57 39.62 36.80
C TYR A 104 10.52 39.06 35.38
N VAL A 105 9.91 37.90 35.15
CA VAL A 105 9.74 37.32 33.81
C VAL A 105 8.95 38.26 32.90
N LYS A 106 7.84 38.83 33.39
CA LYS A 106 7.06 39.83 32.65
C LYS A 106 7.90 41.07 32.33
N SER A 107 8.63 41.59 33.32
CA SER A 107 9.51 42.76 33.12
C SER A 107 10.63 42.48 32.12
N PHE A 108 11.21 41.28 32.14
CA PHE A 108 12.25 40.83 31.23
C PHE A 108 11.76 40.84 29.78
N PHE A 109 10.60 40.24 29.50
CA PHE A 109 10.03 40.21 28.16
C PHE A 109 9.49 41.58 27.71
N LYS A 110 9.05 42.44 28.63
CA LYS A 110 8.66 43.81 28.33
C LYS A 110 9.82 44.63 27.78
N VAL A 111 11.02 44.46 28.33
CA VAL A 111 12.25 45.11 27.84
C VAL A 111 12.81 44.38 26.61
N ASN A 112 12.70 43.05 26.58
CA ASN A 112 13.34 42.18 25.60
C ASN A 112 12.32 41.50 24.67
N LYS A 113 11.41 42.27 24.08
CA LYS A 113 10.27 41.77 23.28
C LYS A 113 10.63 40.71 22.21
N PRO A 114 11.73 40.80 21.45
CA PRO A 114 12.08 39.79 20.45
C PRO A 114 12.25 38.35 21.01
N TYR A 115 12.53 38.22 22.30
CA TYR A 115 12.65 36.93 22.97
C TYR A 115 11.28 36.26 23.19
N LEU A 116 10.16 36.98 23.14
CA LEU A 116 8.81 36.37 23.16
C LEU A 116 8.57 35.49 21.94
N THR A 117 9.02 35.94 20.75
CA THR A 117 8.95 35.11 19.54
C THR A 117 9.80 33.85 19.68
N SER A 118 10.98 33.97 20.29
CA SER A 118 11.88 32.84 20.53
C SER A 118 11.30 31.85 21.53
N MET A 119 10.63 32.34 22.58
CA MET A 119 9.93 31.53 23.57
C MET A 119 8.83 30.69 22.91
N TYR A 120 7.93 31.34 22.18
CA TYR A 120 6.84 30.66 21.49
C TYR A 120 7.35 29.67 20.44
N HIS A 121 8.38 30.06 19.67
CA HIS A 121 9.06 29.16 18.73
C HIS A 121 9.64 27.92 19.41
N SER A 122 10.24 28.08 20.58
CA SER A 122 10.85 26.98 21.33
C SER A 122 9.80 25.99 21.84
N ILE A 123 8.65 26.47 22.36
CA ILE A 123 7.55 25.58 22.78
C ILE A 123 7.02 24.82 21.57
N ALA A 124 6.75 25.52 20.47
CA ALA A 124 6.25 24.92 19.24
C ALA A 124 7.24 23.86 18.69
N TYR A 125 8.54 24.14 18.73
CA TYR A 125 9.58 23.20 18.33
C TYR A 125 9.56 21.93 19.20
N LEU A 126 9.54 22.09 20.53
CA LEU A 126 9.48 20.97 21.47
C LEU A 126 8.19 20.16 21.30
N ILE A 127 7.05 20.80 21.03
CA ILE A 127 5.78 20.10 20.74
C ILE A 127 5.95 19.20 19.52
N LEU A 128 6.42 19.77 18.41
CA LEU A 128 6.56 19.03 17.16
C LEU A 128 7.52 17.85 17.32
N LYS A 129 8.67 18.06 17.97
CA LYS A 129 9.65 17.01 18.21
C LYS A 129 9.15 15.92 19.16
N SER A 130 8.48 16.29 20.24
CA SER A 130 7.90 15.32 21.17
C SER A 130 6.78 14.50 20.51
N TYR A 131 5.98 15.13 19.63
CA TYR A 131 4.95 14.43 18.87
C TYR A 131 5.53 13.49 17.81
N GLU A 132 6.60 13.90 17.10
CA GLU A 132 7.33 13.03 16.17
C GLU A 132 7.83 11.75 16.89
N GLU A 133 8.38 11.90 18.10
CA GLU A 133 8.80 10.75 18.92
C GLU A 133 7.62 9.92 19.43
N TYR A 134 6.51 10.56 19.82
CA TYR A 134 5.29 9.86 20.23
C TYR A 134 4.75 8.94 19.13
N ILE A 135 4.72 9.41 17.88
CA ILE A 135 4.27 8.59 16.75
C ILE A 135 5.21 7.40 16.49
N LYS A 136 6.52 7.60 16.64
CA LYS A 136 7.51 6.51 16.47
C LYS A 136 7.33 5.43 17.53
N ILE A 137 7.27 5.79 18.81
CA ILE A 137 7.13 4.81 19.89
C ILE A 137 5.75 4.14 19.86
N LYS A 138 4.70 4.88 19.50
CA LYS A 138 3.35 4.33 19.31
C LYS A 138 3.31 3.25 18.23
N LYS A 139 4.04 3.45 17.13
CA LYS A 139 4.17 2.42 16.09
C LYS A 139 4.87 1.17 16.62
N ILE A 140 5.99 1.34 17.33
CA ILE A 140 6.71 0.22 17.96
C ILE A 140 5.79 -0.54 18.93
N ASN A 141 5.08 0.17 19.81
CA ASN A 141 4.17 -0.42 20.77
C ASN A 141 3.01 -1.17 20.08
N SER A 142 2.44 -0.59 19.02
CA SER A 142 1.40 -1.24 18.22
C SER A 142 1.88 -2.55 17.60
N ASP A 143 3.09 -2.56 17.03
CA ASP A 143 3.69 -3.76 16.44
C ASP A 143 3.91 -4.84 17.50
N ILE A 144 4.43 -4.46 18.69
CA ILE A 144 4.60 -5.37 19.83
C ILE A 144 3.25 -5.95 20.26
N LYS A 145 2.23 -5.11 20.43
CA LYS A 145 0.89 -5.55 20.85
C LYS A 145 0.27 -6.54 19.88
N ILE A 146 0.36 -6.30 18.57
CA ILE A 146 -0.15 -7.22 17.54
C ILE A 146 0.55 -8.58 17.66
N ILE A 147 1.89 -8.57 17.70
CA ILE A 147 2.72 -9.78 17.82
C ILE A 147 2.39 -10.54 19.11
N SER A 148 2.35 -9.86 20.26
CA SER A 148 2.01 -10.45 21.56
C SER A 148 0.61 -11.06 21.56
N SER A 149 -0.37 -10.36 20.99
CA SER A 149 -1.76 -10.84 20.90
C SER A 149 -1.84 -12.10 20.04
N ASN A 150 -1.24 -12.08 18.85
CA ASN A 150 -1.23 -13.20 17.93
C ASN A 150 -0.52 -14.42 18.56
N LEU A 151 0.64 -14.22 19.18
CA LEU A 151 1.38 -15.29 19.86
C LEU A 151 0.64 -15.86 21.08
N ALA A 152 -0.07 -15.04 21.83
CA ALA A 152 -0.89 -15.49 22.96
C ALA A 152 -2.08 -16.32 22.48
N VAL A 153 -2.75 -15.88 21.40
CA VAL A 153 -3.85 -16.62 20.77
C VAL A 153 -3.37 -17.97 20.25
N ILE A 154 -2.21 -18.02 19.57
CA ILE A 154 -1.58 -19.27 19.12
C ILE A 154 -1.29 -20.17 20.32
N TYR A 155 -0.74 -19.62 21.41
CA TYR A 155 -0.42 -20.37 22.62
C TYR A 155 -1.66 -21.08 23.17
N PHE A 156 -2.77 -20.36 23.34
CA PHE A 156 -4.01 -20.94 23.87
C PHE A 156 -4.64 -21.94 22.90
N ASN A 157 -4.59 -21.65 21.58
CA ASN A 157 -5.07 -22.57 20.56
C ASN A 157 -4.33 -23.91 20.56
N LEU A 158 -3.00 -23.88 20.73
CA LEU A 158 -2.18 -25.10 20.80
C LEU A 158 -2.36 -25.85 22.13
N GLN A 159 -2.75 -25.17 23.21
CA GLN A 159 -2.97 -25.78 24.52
C GLN A 159 -4.34 -26.45 24.70
N GLN A 160 -5.28 -26.27 23.76
CA GLN A 160 -6.61 -26.90 23.73
C GLN A 160 -7.33 -26.89 25.10
N ASN A 161 -7.46 -25.72 25.73
CA ASN A 161 -8.22 -25.50 26.98
C ASN A 161 -7.72 -26.21 28.24
N LYS A 162 -6.44 -26.61 28.35
CA LYS A 162 -5.89 -26.99 29.67
C LYS A 162 -6.01 -25.82 30.65
N SER A 163 -6.66 -26.06 31.80
CA SER A 163 -6.81 -25.02 32.82
C SER A 163 -5.45 -24.67 33.41
N LYS A 164 -5.02 -23.44 33.14
CA LYS A 164 -3.79 -22.87 33.70
C LYS A 164 -4.15 -21.73 34.63
N ASN A 165 -3.45 -21.67 35.76
CA ASN A 165 -3.54 -20.54 36.68
C ASN A 165 -2.69 -19.38 36.14
N ILE A 166 -3.33 -18.44 35.45
CA ILE A 166 -2.69 -17.24 34.88
C ILE A 166 -2.61 -16.17 35.97
N LYS A 167 -1.42 -15.65 36.21
CA LYS A 167 -1.14 -14.58 37.16
C LYS A 167 -1.13 -13.20 36.49
N SER A 168 -0.49 -13.07 35.33
CA SER A 168 -0.34 -11.81 34.59
C SER A 168 -1.69 -11.27 34.12
N GLU A 169 -1.98 -9.99 34.40
CA GLU A 169 -3.20 -9.32 33.92
C GLU A 169 -3.21 -9.19 32.39
N ILE A 170 -2.06 -8.89 31.79
CA ILE A 170 -1.89 -8.82 30.32
C ILE A 170 -2.24 -10.18 29.70
N PHE A 171 -1.75 -11.27 30.28
CA PHE A 171 -2.01 -12.60 29.74
C PHE A 171 -3.46 -13.07 29.96
N LYS A 172 -4.10 -12.66 31.07
CA LYS A 172 -5.54 -12.85 31.28
C LYS A 172 -6.34 -12.14 30.19
N GLY A 173 -6.00 -10.90 29.87
CA GLY A 173 -6.64 -10.15 28.78
C GLY A 173 -6.53 -10.87 27.43
N TYR A 174 -5.35 -11.43 27.10
CA TYR A 174 -5.20 -12.22 25.87
C TYR A 174 -5.96 -13.55 25.90
N LYS A 175 -6.10 -14.17 27.07
CA LYS A 175 -6.95 -15.35 27.21
C LYS A 175 -8.42 -15.02 26.97
N GLU A 176 -8.92 -13.93 27.54
CA GLU A 176 -10.29 -13.47 27.33
C GLU A 176 -10.57 -13.24 25.84
N ILE A 177 -9.64 -12.59 25.14
CA ILE A 177 -9.69 -12.42 23.68
C ILE A 177 -9.82 -13.77 22.95
N TYR A 178 -8.97 -14.75 23.31
CA TYR A 178 -9.03 -16.08 22.72
C TYR A 178 -10.36 -16.78 23.01
N ASP A 179 -10.80 -16.79 24.27
CA ASP A 179 -12.05 -17.41 24.69
C ASP A 179 -13.26 -16.77 23.97
N ASP A 180 -13.30 -15.44 23.87
CA ASP A 180 -14.34 -14.69 23.14
C ASP A 180 -14.35 -15.01 21.65
N SER A 181 -13.17 -15.14 21.03
CA SER A 181 -13.07 -15.48 19.60
C SER A 181 -13.62 -16.88 19.30
N ILE A 182 -13.32 -17.88 20.15
CA ILE A 182 -13.88 -19.23 20.04
C ILE A 182 -15.39 -19.22 20.26
N ASN A 183 -15.86 -18.53 21.30
CA ASN A 183 -17.29 -18.42 21.61
C ASN A 183 -18.08 -17.74 20.49
N SER A 184 -17.43 -16.83 19.76
CA SER A 184 -18.00 -16.14 18.60
C SER A 184 -17.95 -16.99 17.31
N GLY A 185 -17.38 -18.20 17.37
CA GLY A 185 -17.28 -19.12 16.24
C GLY A 185 -16.16 -18.78 15.26
N PHE A 186 -15.12 -18.04 15.69
CA PHE A 186 -13.95 -17.77 14.87
C PHE A 186 -13.15 -19.06 14.66
N ASN A 187 -12.89 -19.40 13.39
CA ASN A 187 -12.10 -20.58 13.04
C ASN A 187 -10.64 -20.18 12.84
N PHE A 188 -9.79 -20.57 13.79
CA PHE A 188 -8.34 -20.44 13.66
C PHE A 188 -7.81 -21.31 12.50
N PRO A 189 -6.76 -20.86 11.79
CA PRO A 189 -6.12 -21.65 10.76
C PRO A 189 -5.50 -22.92 11.33
N ALA A 190 -5.35 -23.96 10.50
CA ALA A 190 -4.77 -25.24 10.90
C ALA A 190 -3.26 -25.13 11.26
N SER A 191 -2.59 -24.09 10.78
CA SER A 191 -1.20 -23.75 11.09
C SER A 191 -1.03 -22.24 11.09
N PHE A 192 -0.14 -21.74 11.94
CA PHE A 192 0.21 -20.32 11.98
C PHE A 192 1.61 -20.13 11.35
N ASP A 193 1.69 -19.23 10.39
CA ASP A 193 2.93 -18.82 9.74
C ASP A 193 3.39 -17.45 10.26
N VAL A 194 4.53 -16.97 9.76
CA VAL A 194 5.08 -15.67 10.16
C VAL A 194 4.15 -14.53 9.75
N ASP A 195 3.44 -14.68 8.64
CA ASP A 195 2.49 -13.69 8.14
C ASP A 195 1.31 -13.53 9.11
N PHE A 196 0.78 -14.62 9.65
CA PHE A 196 -0.24 -14.58 10.70
C PHE A 196 0.26 -13.84 11.95
N ILE A 197 1.50 -14.08 12.39
CA ILE A 197 2.01 -13.44 13.62
C ILE A 197 2.20 -11.94 13.43
N ARG A 198 2.50 -11.47 12.21
CA ARG A 198 2.73 -10.05 11.91
C ARG A 198 1.47 -9.32 11.43
N ALA A 199 0.46 -10.03 10.98
CA ALA A 199 -0.77 -9.41 10.48
C ALA A 199 -1.63 -8.84 11.60
N ASP A 200 -2.26 -7.71 11.32
CA ASP A 200 -3.31 -7.15 12.18
C ASP A 200 -4.59 -7.96 12.00
N HIS A 201 -4.88 -8.81 12.98
CA HIS A 201 -6.10 -9.61 13.06
C HIS A 201 -7.15 -8.95 13.93
N SER A 202 -7.39 -7.65 13.74
CA SER A 202 -8.40 -6.88 14.46
C SER A 202 -9.77 -7.58 14.56
N GLU A 203 -10.14 -8.41 13.58
CA GLU A 203 -11.34 -9.26 13.63
C GLU A 203 -11.39 -10.26 14.80
N ILE A 204 -10.24 -10.70 15.32
CA ILE A 204 -10.11 -11.53 16.54
C ILE A 204 -10.30 -10.66 17.79
N TYR A 205 -9.85 -9.41 17.74
CA TYR A 205 -9.72 -8.49 18.87
C TYR A 205 -10.94 -7.56 19.07
N MET A 206 -11.71 -7.31 18.01
CA MET A 206 -12.79 -6.32 17.96
C MET A 206 -14.09 -6.73 18.66
N HIS A 207 -14.18 -7.94 19.22
CA HIS A 207 -15.29 -8.30 20.10
C HIS A 207 -15.21 -7.62 21.48
N ASN A 208 -14.04 -7.12 21.87
CA ASN A 208 -13.86 -6.35 23.09
C ASN A 208 -14.22 -4.87 22.86
N LYS A 209 -15.42 -4.47 23.33
CA LYS A 209 -16.04 -3.13 23.19
C LYS A 209 -15.29 -1.96 23.85
N ASN A 210 -14.03 -2.12 24.24
CA ASN A 210 -13.25 -1.13 24.99
C ASN A 210 -12.04 -0.59 24.23
N GLN A 211 -12.05 -0.56 22.89
CA GLN A 211 -11.18 0.40 22.21
C GLN A 211 -11.75 1.80 22.46
N LEU A 212 -11.14 2.50 23.42
CA LEU A 212 -11.16 3.95 23.50
C LEU A 212 -10.88 4.48 22.08
N ILE A 213 -11.92 5.00 21.43
CA ILE A 213 -11.77 5.80 20.23
C ILE A 213 -10.97 7.03 20.68
N GLU A 214 -9.65 6.95 20.62
CA GLU A 214 -8.81 8.11 20.83
C GLU A 214 -9.23 9.16 19.82
N ASN A 215 -9.47 10.37 20.30
CA ASN A 215 -9.96 11.48 19.51
C ASN A 215 -8.80 12.06 18.66
N THR A 216 -8.25 11.24 17.76
CA THR A 216 -7.04 11.50 16.96
C THR A 216 -7.17 12.79 16.16
N GLU A 217 -8.39 13.10 15.70
CA GLU A 217 -8.71 14.31 14.94
C GLU A 217 -8.35 15.61 15.69
N LYS A 218 -8.54 15.66 17.01
CA LYS A 218 -8.23 16.85 17.82
C LYS A 218 -6.73 17.07 17.95
N LEU A 219 -5.98 15.99 18.18
CA LEU A 219 -4.53 16.06 18.32
C LEU A 219 -3.87 16.44 17.00
N ASP A 220 -4.32 15.85 15.89
CA ASP A 220 -3.81 16.17 14.56
C ASP A 220 -4.04 17.63 14.17
N PHE A 221 -5.20 18.20 14.54
CA PHE A 221 -5.47 19.62 14.38
C PHE A 221 -4.53 20.51 15.21
N GLU A 222 -4.32 20.17 16.48
CA GLU A 222 -3.40 20.87 17.38
C GLU A 222 -1.96 20.87 16.84
N ILE A 223 -1.50 19.75 16.26
CA ILE A 223 -0.17 19.64 15.66
C ILE A 223 -0.08 20.39 14.33
N ASP A 224 -1.12 20.38 13.50
CA ASP A 224 -1.12 21.14 12.25
C ASP A 224 -0.96 22.65 12.50
N TYR A 225 -1.63 23.17 13.54
CA TYR A 225 -1.43 24.54 14.00
C TYR A 225 0.04 24.84 14.33
N VAL A 226 0.70 23.96 15.10
CA VAL A 226 2.12 24.09 15.46
C VAL A 226 3.04 24.04 14.23
N ARG A 227 2.77 23.14 13.27
CA ARG A 227 3.55 23.07 12.02
C ARG A 227 3.40 24.36 11.21
N ARG A 228 2.18 24.86 11.01
CA ARG A 228 1.92 26.12 10.32
C ARG A 228 2.65 27.27 11.00
N PHE A 229 2.60 27.30 12.32
CA PHE A 229 3.32 28.28 13.11
C PHE A 229 4.83 28.23 12.84
N LEU A 230 5.47 27.07 12.96
CA LEU A 230 6.91 26.95 12.74
C LEU A 230 7.33 27.38 11.33
N THR A 231 6.48 27.17 10.31
CA THR A 231 6.73 27.60 8.93
C THR A 231 6.42 29.07 8.63
N MET A 232 5.74 29.80 9.52
CA MET A 232 5.37 31.20 9.30
C MET A 232 6.63 32.11 9.20
N PRO A 233 6.68 33.07 8.26
CA PRO A 233 7.79 34.02 8.12
C PRO A 233 8.16 34.73 9.42
N LYS A 234 9.46 34.96 9.63
CA LYS A 234 10.00 35.52 10.89
C LYS A 234 9.49 36.94 11.13
N GLU A 235 9.30 37.72 10.08
CA GLU A 235 8.83 39.11 10.13
C GLU A 235 7.41 39.16 10.69
N ILE A 236 6.54 38.24 10.25
CA ILE A 236 5.15 38.14 10.72
C ILE A 236 5.10 37.69 12.17
N LYS A 237 5.88 36.66 12.53
CA LYS A 237 6.00 36.19 13.93
C LYS A 237 6.48 37.30 14.85
N ASN A 238 7.52 38.02 14.44
CA ASN A 238 8.06 39.13 15.23
C ASN A 238 7.01 40.21 15.40
N GLN A 239 6.33 40.64 14.32
CA GLN A 239 5.27 41.64 14.43
C GLN A 239 4.13 41.21 15.37
N PHE A 240 3.71 39.94 15.30
CA PHE A 240 2.63 39.42 16.14
C PHE A 240 3.01 39.32 17.63
N PHE A 241 4.12 38.64 17.97
CA PHE A 241 4.47 38.42 19.39
C PHE A 241 5.14 39.61 20.06
N THR A 242 5.56 40.62 19.30
CA THR A 242 6.08 41.87 19.91
C THR A 242 5.01 42.95 20.05
N TYR A 243 3.81 42.72 19.49
CA TYR A 243 2.67 43.63 19.56
C TYR A 243 2.24 43.87 21.01
N ASP A 244 1.84 42.81 21.72
CA ASP A 244 1.40 42.85 23.12
C ASP A 244 2.02 41.70 23.92
N GLU A 245 2.57 42.00 25.10
CA GLU A 245 3.28 41.00 25.91
C GLU A 245 2.33 40.02 26.58
N ASN A 246 1.19 40.50 27.09
CA ASN A 246 0.24 39.65 27.81
C ASN A 246 -0.41 38.65 26.86
N MET A 247 -0.85 39.12 25.69
CA MET A 247 -1.38 38.26 24.63
C MET A 247 -0.37 37.19 24.19
N SER A 248 0.91 37.55 24.08
CA SER A 248 1.97 36.62 23.68
C SER A 248 2.31 35.60 24.76
N LEU A 249 2.28 36.02 26.03
CA LEU A 249 2.44 35.13 27.18
C LEU A 249 1.26 34.17 27.32
N ASP A 250 0.02 34.63 27.10
CA ASP A 250 -1.18 33.79 27.10
C ASP A 250 -1.17 32.78 25.96
N ALA A 251 -0.78 33.20 24.75
CA ALA A 251 -0.61 32.30 23.62
C ALA A 251 0.48 31.24 23.91
N SER A 252 1.59 31.65 24.53
CA SER A 252 2.65 30.73 24.97
C SER A 252 2.15 29.76 26.04
N HIS A 253 1.25 30.21 26.92
CA HIS A 253 0.59 29.36 27.91
C HIS A 253 -0.23 28.24 27.28
N MET A 254 -1.04 28.56 26.27
CA MET A 254 -1.83 27.55 25.57
C MET A 254 -0.96 26.48 24.92
N LEU A 255 0.13 26.87 24.27
CA LEU A 255 1.09 25.90 23.71
C LEU A 255 1.80 25.09 24.80
N TYR A 256 2.15 25.71 25.93
CA TYR A 256 2.81 25.01 27.03
C TYR A 256 1.92 23.88 27.58
N GLU A 257 0.61 24.11 27.74
CA GLU A 257 -0.32 23.04 28.16
C GLU A 257 -0.43 21.94 27.10
N ASN A 258 -0.35 22.28 25.82
CA ASN A 258 -0.29 21.28 24.75
C ASN A 258 1.01 20.45 24.80
N LEU A 259 2.16 21.09 25.04
CA LEU A 259 3.42 20.39 25.25
C LEU A 259 3.33 19.43 26.44
N ARG A 260 2.70 19.87 27.54
CA ARG A 260 2.47 19.03 28.73
C ARG A 260 1.62 17.80 28.39
N LYS A 261 0.53 17.99 27.64
CA LYS A 261 -0.34 16.90 27.18
C LYS A 261 0.43 15.91 26.32
N ILE A 262 1.21 16.38 25.34
CA ILE A 262 2.00 15.52 24.45
C ILE A 262 3.11 14.79 25.21
N SER A 263 3.79 15.47 26.12
CA SER A 263 4.78 14.86 27.03
C SER A 263 4.15 13.73 27.84
N SER A 264 2.94 13.94 28.39
CA SER A 264 2.20 12.88 29.11
C SER A 264 1.84 11.69 28.21
N LEU A 265 1.34 11.94 27.00
CA LEU A 265 1.04 10.87 26.04
C LEU A 265 2.29 10.07 25.67
N LEU A 266 3.39 10.76 25.40
CA LEU A 266 4.69 10.16 25.10
C LEU A 266 5.19 9.29 26.25
N LYS A 267 5.13 9.78 27.51
CA LYS A 267 5.52 8.98 28.68
C LYS A 267 4.69 7.71 28.82
N ASN A 268 3.37 7.82 28.70
CA ASN A 268 2.48 6.67 28.82
C ASN A 268 2.78 5.62 27.74
N GLU A 269 2.98 6.06 26.50
CA GLU A 269 3.28 5.18 25.38
C GLU A 269 4.64 4.48 25.53
N ILE A 270 5.66 5.19 26.06
CA ILE A 270 6.96 4.59 26.37
C ILE A 270 6.82 3.51 27.44
N VAL A 271 6.11 3.80 28.54
CA VAL A 271 5.90 2.82 29.62
C VAL A 271 5.17 1.60 29.10
N GLU A 272 4.09 1.79 28.36
CA GLU A 272 3.30 0.69 27.82
C GLU A 272 4.11 -0.15 26.81
N ALA A 273 4.96 0.48 25.98
CA ALA A 273 5.87 -0.23 25.09
C ALA A 273 6.88 -1.11 25.86
N ILE A 274 7.41 -0.57 26.97
CA ILE A 274 8.33 -1.28 27.88
C ILE A 274 7.62 -2.46 28.56
N GLU A 275 6.41 -2.25 29.08
CA GLU A 275 5.62 -3.33 29.69
C GLU A 275 5.31 -4.45 28.70
N ASN A 276 4.92 -4.10 27.46
CA ASN A 276 4.59 -5.09 26.44
C ASN A 276 5.81 -5.88 25.95
N ILE A 277 6.99 -5.27 25.81
CA ILE A 277 8.20 -6.02 25.44
C ILE A 277 8.71 -6.88 26.60
N LEU A 278 8.60 -6.42 27.84
CA LEU A 278 8.94 -7.22 29.02
C LEU A 278 7.97 -8.40 29.16
N PHE A 279 6.68 -8.23 28.84
CA PHE A 279 5.73 -9.34 28.78
C PHE A 279 6.08 -10.39 27.71
N LEU A 280 6.70 -9.99 26.59
CA LEU A 280 7.21 -10.95 25.61
C LEU A 280 8.42 -11.73 26.13
N SER A 281 9.29 -11.11 26.93
CA SER A 281 10.67 -11.55 27.14
C SER A 281 11.06 -11.97 28.57
N SER A 282 10.38 -11.50 29.61
CA SER A 282 10.82 -11.66 31.02
C SER A 282 10.93 -13.12 31.46
N ASN A 283 11.97 -13.46 32.23
CA ASN A 283 12.18 -14.81 32.75
C ASN A 283 11.63 -15.00 34.19
N GLU A 284 11.38 -13.92 34.93
CA GLU A 284 10.95 -13.98 36.35
C GLU A 284 9.43 -13.89 36.54
N ASP A 285 8.71 -13.27 35.58
CA ASP A 285 7.25 -13.17 35.55
C ASP A 285 6.62 -14.09 34.48
N GLU A 286 5.29 -14.21 34.48
CA GLU A 286 4.57 -14.94 33.43
C GLU A 286 4.67 -14.18 32.09
N SER A 287 5.65 -14.57 31.25
CA SER A 287 5.90 -14.03 29.91
C SER A 287 5.56 -15.01 28.79
N LEU A 288 5.31 -14.51 27.58
CA LEU A 288 5.05 -15.40 26.44
C LEU A 288 6.24 -16.30 26.11
N PHE A 289 7.46 -15.75 26.02
CA PHE A 289 8.65 -16.56 25.77
C PHE A 289 8.86 -17.65 26.83
N GLY A 290 8.70 -17.30 28.11
CA GLY A 290 8.81 -18.24 29.22
C GLY A 290 7.76 -19.35 29.16
N GLU A 291 6.53 -19.04 28.77
CA GLU A 291 5.44 -20.04 28.73
C GLU A 291 5.53 -21.00 27.54
N TYR A 292 5.95 -20.52 26.37
CA TYR A 292 6.31 -21.41 25.27
C TYR A 292 7.48 -22.32 25.64
N THR A 293 8.51 -21.75 26.29
CA THR A 293 9.70 -22.48 26.75
C THR A 293 9.34 -23.58 27.75
N LYS A 294 8.56 -23.26 28.78
CA LYS A 294 8.06 -24.24 29.78
C LYS A 294 7.29 -25.37 29.09
N THR A 295 6.38 -25.03 28.17
CA THR A 295 5.60 -26.01 27.42
C THR A 295 6.49 -26.93 26.57
N ALA A 296 7.45 -26.37 25.84
CA ALA A 296 8.37 -27.13 25.00
C ALA A 296 9.21 -28.11 25.81
N LEU A 297 9.72 -27.67 26.97
CA LEU A 297 10.51 -28.51 27.90
C LEU A 297 9.66 -29.61 28.54
N ASP A 298 8.40 -29.32 28.89
CA ASP A 298 7.51 -30.33 29.48
C ASP A 298 7.08 -31.40 28.46
N LEU A 299 6.93 -31.03 27.18
CA LEU A 299 6.71 -31.99 26.09
C LEU A 299 7.94 -32.85 25.84
N ASP A 300 9.14 -32.25 25.85
CA ASP A 300 10.42 -32.95 25.70
C ASP A 300 10.62 -33.99 26.81
N LYS A 301 10.38 -33.61 28.08
CA LYS A 301 10.41 -34.53 29.23
C LYS A 301 9.41 -35.68 29.11
N GLN A 302 8.29 -35.47 28.41
CA GLN A 302 7.27 -36.48 28.15
C GLN A 302 7.59 -37.33 26.90
N GLY A 303 8.69 -37.05 26.18
CA GLY A 303 9.03 -37.70 24.92
C GLY A 303 8.05 -37.40 23.78
N LYS A 304 7.36 -36.25 23.84
CA LYS A 304 6.41 -35.79 22.80
C LYS A 304 7.07 -34.77 21.89
N ASP A 305 6.61 -34.72 20.65
CA ASP A 305 7.05 -33.73 19.67
C ASP A 305 6.80 -32.30 20.17
N ASN A 306 7.84 -31.47 20.11
CA ASN A 306 7.83 -30.06 20.50
C ASN A 306 8.25 -29.12 19.37
N GLU A 307 8.46 -29.61 18.14
CA GLU A 307 9.03 -28.86 17.01
C GLU A 307 8.29 -27.54 16.74
N VAL A 308 6.96 -27.57 16.79
CA VAL A 308 6.09 -26.40 16.62
C VAL A 308 6.37 -25.33 17.68
N TRP A 309 6.59 -25.72 18.93
CA TRP A 309 6.92 -24.80 20.02
C TRP A 309 8.31 -24.19 19.84
N VAL A 310 9.30 -25.01 19.46
CA VAL A 310 10.67 -24.55 19.19
C VAL A 310 10.70 -23.51 18.07
N LYS A 311 9.90 -23.72 17.01
CA LYS A 311 9.76 -22.76 15.90
C LYS A 311 9.32 -21.38 16.39
N TYR A 312 8.26 -21.30 17.20
CA TYR A 312 7.77 -20.01 17.71
C TYR A 312 8.71 -19.39 18.74
N ILE A 313 9.40 -20.19 19.57
CA ILE A 313 10.43 -19.70 20.50
C ILE A 313 11.56 -18.98 19.75
N ARG A 314 12.06 -19.56 18.65
CA ARG A 314 13.09 -18.92 17.81
C ARG A 314 12.60 -17.62 17.19
N PHE A 315 11.36 -17.61 16.70
CA PHE A 315 10.75 -16.42 16.12
C PHE A 315 10.60 -15.28 17.15
N MET A 316 10.08 -15.60 18.34
CA MET A 316 9.97 -14.64 19.45
C MET A 316 11.32 -14.08 19.84
N SER A 317 12.36 -14.94 19.94
CA SER A 317 13.71 -14.50 20.27
C SER A 317 14.24 -13.47 19.27
N SER A 318 14.07 -13.69 17.96
CA SER A 318 14.47 -12.72 16.94
C SER A 318 13.77 -11.37 17.16
N ILE A 319 12.45 -11.38 17.35
CA ILE A 319 11.68 -10.15 17.57
C ILE A 319 12.13 -9.42 18.85
N ILE A 320 12.30 -10.15 19.95
CA ILE A 320 12.73 -9.58 21.22
C ILE A 320 14.09 -8.89 21.04
N LYS A 321 15.05 -9.53 20.36
CA LYS A 321 16.36 -8.94 20.08
C LYS A 321 16.26 -7.71 19.18
N ASP A 322 15.48 -7.79 18.11
CA ASP A 322 15.32 -6.69 17.15
C ASP A 322 14.74 -5.44 17.83
N ILE A 323 13.66 -5.62 18.60
CA ILE A 323 12.99 -4.51 19.29
C ILE A 323 13.84 -3.99 20.45
N TYR A 324 14.48 -4.87 21.22
CA TYR A 324 15.42 -4.47 22.28
C TYR A 324 16.56 -3.63 21.73
N ASN A 325 17.22 -4.09 20.66
CA ASN A 325 18.31 -3.36 20.01
C ASN A 325 17.84 -2.02 19.44
N LYS A 326 16.62 -1.98 18.90
CA LYS A 326 16.00 -0.74 18.41
C LYS A 326 15.78 0.26 19.54
N ILE A 327 15.18 -0.17 20.66
CA ILE A 327 14.95 0.70 21.83
C ILE A 327 16.28 1.19 22.40
N LYS A 328 17.26 0.28 22.55
CA LYS A 328 18.60 0.60 23.05
C LYS A 328 19.32 1.62 22.18
N THR A 329 19.25 1.47 20.86
CA THR A 329 19.96 2.34 19.91
C THR A 329 19.25 3.67 19.68
N GLU A 330 17.93 3.65 19.52
CA GLU A 330 17.13 4.83 19.17
C GLU A 330 16.88 5.73 20.40
N TYR A 331 16.63 5.13 21.57
CA TYR A 331 16.27 5.84 22.80
C TYR A 331 17.35 5.83 23.89
N ASP A 332 18.55 5.27 23.63
CA ASP A 332 19.64 5.16 24.62
C ASP A 332 19.17 4.55 25.95
N TYR A 333 18.28 3.55 25.86
CA TYR A 333 17.61 2.95 27.01
C TYR A 333 17.80 1.43 27.04
N ASP A 334 18.46 0.93 28.08
CA ASP A 334 18.71 -0.50 28.26
C ASP A 334 17.59 -1.13 29.10
N LEU A 335 16.81 -2.02 28.49
CA LEU A 335 15.77 -2.80 29.18
C LEU A 335 16.33 -3.92 30.05
N HIS A 336 17.64 -4.16 30.03
CA HIS A 336 18.32 -5.22 30.77
C HIS A 336 17.80 -6.64 30.45
N ILE A 337 17.39 -6.87 29.19
CA ILE A 337 16.99 -8.19 28.70
C ILE A 337 18.27 -9.05 28.50
N ASP A 338 18.34 -10.20 29.16
CA ASP A 338 19.46 -11.15 29.04
C ASP A 338 19.37 -11.96 27.75
N ILE A 339 19.99 -11.45 26.69
CA ILE A 339 20.06 -12.09 25.37
C ILE A 339 20.82 -13.43 25.43
N ASP A 340 21.86 -13.51 26.27
CA ASP A 340 22.69 -14.70 26.39
C ASP A 340 21.90 -15.86 27.04
N GLU A 341 21.06 -15.54 28.02
CA GLU A 341 20.14 -16.51 28.62
C GLU A 341 19.12 -17.02 27.59
N ILE A 342 18.49 -16.11 26.82
CA ILE A 342 17.56 -16.47 25.72
C ILE A 342 18.23 -17.44 24.72
N ASP A 343 19.46 -17.14 24.30
CA ASP A 343 20.22 -18.01 23.38
C ASP A 343 20.59 -19.35 24.01
N SER A 344 20.92 -19.37 25.29
CA SER A 344 21.19 -20.60 26.02
C SER A 344 19.96 -21.52 26.07
N ILE A 345 18.77 -20.95 26.27
CA ILE A 345 17.50 -21.67 26.30
C ILE A 345 17.18 -22.29 24.94
N ILE A 346 17.36 -21.52 23.85
CA ILE A 346 17.14 -22.00 22.48
C ILE A 346 18.07 -23.16 22.14
N ARG A 347 19.35 -23.07 22.53
CA ARG A 347 20.32 -24.16 22.34
C ARG A 347 19.92 -25.42 23.09
N ARG A 348 19.49 -25.29 24.36
CA ARG A 348 19.02 -26.43 25.17
C ARG A 348 17.83 -27.14 24.54
N ILE A 349 16.86 -26.38 24.02
CA ILE A 349 15.66 -26.92 23.40
C ILE A 349 15.94 -27.51 22.00
N SER A 350 16.93 -26.97 21.27
CA SER A 350 17.29 -27.44 19.92
C SER A 350 18.24 -28.64 19.91
N ALA A 351 18.99 -28.90 20.98
CA ALA A 351 19.95 -30.00 21.04
C ALA A 351 19.30 -31.39 21.18
N ASN A 352 18.05 -31.46 21.64
CA ASN A 352 17.31 -32.72 21.83
C ASN A 352 16.42 -33.10 20.62
N SER A 353 16.19 -32.19 19.67
CA SER A 353 15.52 -32.50 18.41
C SER A 353 16.52 -33.11 17.43
N ALA A 354 16.46 -34.43 17.22
CA ALA A 354 17.31 -35.13 16.27
C ALA A 354 17.16 -34.56 14.84
N ASN A 355 18.30 -34.09 14.29
CA ASN A 355 18.62 -33.77 12.89
C ASN A 355 17.60 -32.97 12.04
N PRO A 356 17.82 -31.65 11.87
CA PRO A 356 17.41 -30.95 10.66
C PRO A 356 18.56 -31.00 9.63
N SER A 357 18.30 -31.58 8.47
CA SER A 357 19.13 -31.44 7.26
C SER A 357 19.29 -29.96 6.89
N GLU A 358 20.53 -29.54 6.63
CA GLU A 358 20.96 -28.17 6.35
C GLU A 358 20.32 -27.51 5.09
N ASP A 359 19.50 -28.22 4.32
CA ASP A 359 18.95 -27.72 3.05
C ASP A 359 17.69 -26.85 3.15
N ASN A 360 17.09 -26.68 4.34
CA ASN A 360 15.87 -25.84 4.51
C ASN A 360 16.10 -24.54 5.30
N ILE A 361 17.36 -24.19 5.61
CA ILE A 361 17.71 -22.98 6.38
C ILE A 361 18.17 -21.84 5.46
N ALA A 362 18.61 -22.12 4.22
CA ALA A 362 19.15 -21.12 3.30
C ALA A 362 18.10 -20.23 2.60
N ALA A 363 16.81 -20.60 2.60
CA ALA A 363 15.78 -19.85 1.87
C ALA A 363 15.18 -18.66 2.66
N GLY A 364 15.59 -18.44 3.92
CA GLY A 364 15.05 -17.39 4.79
C GLY A 364 16.08 -16.43 5.39
N ILE A 365 17.35 -16.51 4.97
CA ILE A 365 18.46 -15.71 5.52
C ILE A 365 18.79 -14.50 4.61
N ASP A 366 18.48 -14.55 3.32
CA ASP A 366 18.89 -13.50 2.36
C ASP A 366 18.08 -12.18 2.45
N ASP A 367 17.01 -12.10 3.25
CA ASP A 367 16.14 -10.91 3.34
C ASP A 367 16.42 -9.99 4.55
N ILE A 368 17.45 -10.27 5.37
CA ILE A 368 17.74 -9.50 6.60
C ILE A 368 18.86 -8.47 6.41
N ASP A 369 19.69 -8.56 5.36
CA ASP A 369 20.82 -7.66 5.15
C ASP A 369 20.49 -6.31 4.46
N ASN A 370 19.22 -6.05 4.10
CA ASN A 370 18.83 -4.80 3.44
C ASN A 370 18.44 -3.68 4.41
N VAL A 371 19.34 -3.30 5.32
CA VAL A 371 19.31 -1.95 5.91
C VAL A 371 19.86 -1.00 4.85
N LYS A 372 18.99 -0.41 4.03
CA LYS A 372 19.39 0.59 3.03
C LYS A 372 20.08 1.77 3.70
N VAL A 373 21.38 1.91 3.46
CA VAL A 373 22.17 3.11 3.76
C VAL A 373 21.47 4.33 3.13
N THR A 374 21.39 5.44 3.86
CA THR A 374 20.84 6.70 3.33
C THR A 374 21.81 7.25 2.27
N LEU A 375 21.55 7.00 0.98
CA LEU A 375 22.38 7.50 -0.12
C LEU A 375 22.26 9.02 -0.22
N GLY A 376 23.40 9.66 -0.48
CA GLY A 376 23.44 11.08 -0.84
C GLY A 376 23.04 11.30 -2.30
N PHE A 377 22.50 12.48 -2.64
CA PHE A 377 22.26 12.86 -4.04
C PHE A 377 23.53 12.83 -4.91
N GLU A 378 24.71 12.98 -4.29
CA GLU A 378 26.01 12.94 -4.96
C GLU A 378 26.36 11.55 -5.50
N GLU A 379 25.89 10.48 -4.85
CA GLU A 379 26.18 9.09 -5.18
C GLU A 379 25.31 8.53 -6.32
N LEU A 380 24.28 9.29 -6.76
CA LEU A 380 23.46 8.90 -7.90
C LEU A 380 24.28 8.87 -9.20
N PRO A 381 23.98 7.96 -10.14
CA PRO A 381 24.60 7.98 -11.46
C PRO A 381 24.34 9.30 -12.19
N GLU A 382 25.39 9.90 -12.79
CA GLU A 382 25.28 11.19 -13.49
C GLU A 382 24.24 11.18 -14.62
N GLU A 383 23.98 10.03 -15.23
CA GLU A 383 22.98 9.85 -16.28
C GLU A 383 21.57 10.23 -15.82
N VAL A 384 21.20 9.93 -14.56
CA VAL A 384 19.85 10.15 -14.03
C VAL A 384 19.68 11.45 -13.27
N LYS A 385 20.75 12.18 -12.97
CA LYS A 385 20.69 13.52 -12.37
C LYS A 385 20.12 14.56 -13.34
N ASN A 386 19.41 15.55 -12.80
CA ASN A 386 18.74 16.61 -13.55
C ASN A 386 17.90 16.11 -14.75
N PRO A 387 17.05 15.08 -14.55
CA PRO A 387 16.36 14.40 -15.65
C PRO A 387 15.45 15.35 -16.42
N THR A 388 14.81 16.31 -15.75
CA THR A 388 13.88 17.27 -16.37
C THR A 388 14.54 18.08 -17.49
N LYS A 389 15.74 18.62 -17.23
CA LYS A 389 16.46 19.45 -18.20
C LYS A 389 16.87 18.61 -19.42
N LYS A 390 17.45 17.44 -19.17
CA LYS A 390 17.88 16.50 -20.22
C LYS A 390 16.69 16.08 -21.10
N LEU A 391 15.58 15.67 -20.50
CA LEU A 391 14.39 15.22 -21.24
C LEU A 391 13.76 16.36 -22.07
N ILE A 392 13.71 17.59 -21.53
CA ILE A 392 13.21 18.76 -22.28
C ILE A 392 14.12 19.03 -23.49
N GLU A 393 15.43 19.09 -23.29
CA GLU A 393 16.41 19.29 -24.37
C GLU A 393 16.33 18.17 -25.43
N MET A 394 16.18 16.91 -25.00
CA MET A 394 16.08 15.75 -25.88
C MET A 394 14.78 15.71 -26.68
N SER A 395 13.68 16.22 -26.11
CA SER A 395 12.35 16.24 -26.75
C SER A 395 12.18 17.34 -27.79
N GLY A 396 13.00 18.41 -27.73
CA GLY A 396 12.94 19.49 -28.71
C GLY A 396 11.62 20.27 -28.71
N ILE A 397 10.86 20.24 -27.61
CA ILE A 397 9.61 21.01 -27.48
C ILE A 397 9.86 22.51 -27.51
N ASP A 398 8.82 23.28 -27.87
CA ASP A 398 8.87 24.74 -27.93
C ASP A 398 9.37 25.36 -26.60
N GLU A 399 10.27 26.35 -26.70
CA GLU A 399 10.87 26.99 -25.54
C GLU A 399 9.85 27.63 -24.58
N ASN A 400 8.75 28.19 -25.10
CA ASN A 400 7.73 28.80 -24.24
C ASN A 400 6.95 27.74 -23.49
N LYS A 401 6.63 26.62 -24.14
CA LYS A 401 6.04 25.44 -23.46
C LYS A 401 6.98 24.89 -22.40
N ALA A 402 8.27 24.73 -22.71
CA ALA A 402 9.28 24.27 -21.76
C ALA A 402 9.40 25.21 -20.55
N LYS A 403 9.42 26.53 -20.75
CA LYS A 403 9.44 27.53 -19.68
C LYS A 403 8.19 27.45 -18.80
N ASN A 404 7.00 27.32 -19.40
CA ASN A 404 5.74 27.18 -18.67
C ASN A 404 5.66 25.88 -17.88
N PHE A 405 6.14 24.78 -18.46
CA PHE A 405 6.25 23.48 -17.80
C PHE A 405 7.17 23.57 -16.58
N MET A 406 8.38 24.12 -16.75
CA MET A 406 9.34 24.31 -15.65
C MET A 406 8.79 25.20 -14.54
N LYS A 407 8.08 26.28 -14.89
CA LYS A 407 7.42 27.16 -13.91
C LYS A 407 6.36 26.40 -13.10
N SER A 408 5.53 25.60 -13.78
CA SER A 408 4.47 24.81 -13.14
C SER A 408 5.06 23.70 -12.28
N LEU A 409 6.12 23.04 -12.73
CA LEU A 409 6.83 22.01 -11.99
C LEU A 409 7.51 22.57 -10.74
N GLN A 410 8.18 23.73 -10.84
CA GLN A 410 8.74 24.41 -9.67
C GLN A 410 7.67 24.83 -8.67
N ALA A 411 6.51 25.31 -9.14
CA ALA A 411 5.38 25.59 -8.27
C ALA A 411 4.88 24.32 -7.58
N PHE A 412 4.80 23.20 -8.30
CA PHE A 412 4.42 21.90 -7.76
C PHE A 412 5.40 21.39 -6.70
N ARG A 413 6.71 21.49 -6.93
CA ARG A 413 7.76 21.11 -5.95
C ARG A 413 7.61 21.84 -4.62
N LYS A 414 7.19 23.11 -4.66
CA LYS A 414 6.99 23.97 -3.49
C LYS A 414 5.67 23.74 -2.75
N LEU A 415 4.76 22.92 -3.30
CA LEU A 415 3.50 22.60 -2.63
C LEU A 415 3.77 21.81 -1.36
N ARG A 416 3.19 22.28 -0.27
CA ARG A 416 3.17 21.55 1.01
C ARG A 416 2.29 20.31 0.92
N ASP A 417 1.10 20.44 0.34
CA ASP A 417 0.20 19.34 0.05
C ASP A 417 0.01 19.19 -1.46
N LYS A 418 0.53 18.10 -2.01
CA LYS A 418 0.46 17.80 -3.45
C LYS A 418 -0.87 17.15 -3.87
N PHE A 419 -1.63 16.63 -2.89
CA PHE A 419 -2.94 16.02 -3.08
C PHE A 419 -4.09 17.00 -2.80
N SER A 420 -3.82 18.27 -2.54
CA SER A 420 -4.88 19.28 -2.39
C SER A 420 -5.78 19.32 -3.63
N THR A 421 -7.08 19.38 -3.38
CA THR A 421 -8.11 19.52 -4.40
C THR A 421 -8.45 20.98 -4.71
N ASP A 422 -7.69 21.95 -4.20
CA ASP A 422 -7.91 23.36 -4.47
C ASP A 422 -7.69 23.70 -5.94
N ASP A 423 -8.42 24.70 -6.45
CA ASP A 423 -8.40 25.04 -7.88
C ASP A 423 -7.03 25.53 -8.35
N ASP A 424 -6.28 26.25 -7.53
CA ASP A 424 -4.94 26.70 -7.90
C ASP A 424 -3.93 25.55 -7.95
N VAL A 425 -4.05 24.58 -7.06
CA VAL A 425 -3.23 23.36 -7.08
C VAL A 425 -3.59 22.50 -8.31
N ARG A 426 -4.87 22.38 -8.63
CA ARG A 426 -5.34 21.73 -9.87
C ARG A 426 -4.76 22.42 -11.11
N LYS A 427 -4.72 23.77 -11.16
CA LYS A 427 -4.10 24.51 -12.27
C LYS A 427 -2.62 24.22 -12.40
N ILE A 428 -1.89 24.17 -11.28
CA ILE A 428 -0.46 23.80 -11.27
C ILE A 428 -0.25 22.40 -11.85
N ARG A 429 -1.01 21.40 -11.38
CA ARG A 429 -0.93 20.02 -11.91
C ARG A 429 -1.24 19.99 -13.41
N ARG A 430 -2.31 20.65 -13.85
CA ARG A 430 -2.68 20.74 -15.28
C ARG A 430 -1.59 21.38 -16.14
N GLY A 431 -0.92 22.43 -15.63
CA GLY A 431 0.19 23.08 -16.35
C GLY A 431 1.38 22.17 -16.61
N VAL A 432 1.61 21.18 -15.74
CA VAL A 432 2.60 20.12 -15.95
C VAL A 432 2.03 19.04 -16.88
N SER A 433 0.83 18.52 -16.59
CA SER A 433 0.22 17.43 -17.36
C SER A 433 0.03 17.76 -18.84
N SER A 434 -0.30 19.01 -19.18
CA SER A 434 -0.56 19.43 -20.57
C SER A 434 0.65 19.34 -21.49
N VAL A 435 1.87 19.33 -20.94
CA VAL A 435 3.12 19.24 -21.73
C VAL A 435 3.82 17.89 -21.50
N PHE A 436 3.53 17.19 -20.40
CA PHE A 436 4.15 15.91 -20.08
C PHE A 436 4.04 14.90 -21.23
N PHE A 437 2.85 14.68 -21.79
CA PHE A 437 2.67 13.70 -22.87
C PHE A 437 3.22 14.15 -24.22
N GLU A 438 3.39 15.47 -24.43
CA GLU A 438 4.13 15.99 -25.58
C GLU A 438 5.62 15.62 -25.49
N ILE A 439 6.25 15.80 -24.32
CA ILE A 439 7.61 15.35 -24.06
C ILE A 439 7.70 13.83 -24.16
N TYR A 440 6.75 13.12 -23.56
CA TYR A 440 6.67 11.66 -23.58
C TYR A 440 6.69 11.10 -25.00
N ARG A 441 5.86 11.66 -25.89
CA ARG A 441 5.78 11.26 -27.30
C ARG A 441 7.09 11.47 -28.05
N GLU A 442 7.72 12.64 -27.91
CA GLU A 442 8.98 12.92 -28.62
C GLU A 442 10.14 12.08 -28.09
N ILE A 443 10.20 11.82 -26.79
CA ILE A 443 11.20 10.89 -26.21
C ILE A 443 10.93 9.44 -26.66
N ALA A 444 9.67 9.00 -26.71
CA ALA A 444 9.32 7.68 -27.21
C ALA A 444 9.75 7.47 -28.67
N LYS A 445 9.50 8.45 -29.55
CA LYS A 445 10.01 8.44 -30.93
C LYS A 445 11.53 8.34 -30.97
N ARG A 446 12.23 9.14 -30.16
CA ARG A 446 13.69 9.12 -30.12
C ARG A 446 14.23 7.75 -29.66
N SER A 447 13.60 7.15 -28.66
CA SER A 447 13.95 5.82 -28.17
C SER A 447 13.76 4.74 -29.23
N ILE A 448 12.57 4.70 -29.85
CA ILE A 448 12.14 3.62 -30.75
C ILE A 448 12.71 3.77 -32.16
N ILE A 449 12.73 5.00 -32.69
CA ILE A 449 13.18 5.28 -34.08
C ILE A 449 14.69 5.45 -34.13
N ASN A 450 15.28 6.18 -33.19
CA ASN A 450 16.72 6.49 -33.21
C ASN A 450 17.56 5.52 -32.37
N GLY A 451 16.92 4.58 -31.66
CA GLY A 451 17.60 3.57 -30.85
C GLY A 451 18.26 4.12 -29.57
N ASP A 452 17.87 5.32 -29.11
CA ASP A 452 18.40 5.93 -27.90
C ASP A 452 17.84 5.22 -26.66
N ASN A 453 18.62 4.30 -26.10
CA ASN A 453 18.16 3.40 -25.05
C ASN A 453 18.81 3.66 -23.68
N SER A 454 19.10 4.93 -23.40
CA SER A 454 19.65 5.38 -22.12
C SER A 454 18.79 4.93 -20.93
N ARG A 455 19.40 4.70 -19.77
CA ARG A 455 18.68 4.30 -18.56
C ARG A 455 17.69 5.37 -18.12
N LEU A 456 18.05 6.64 -18.31
CA LEU A 456 17.14 7.77 -18.08
C LEU A 456 15.86 7.67 -18.94
N ILE A 457 16.00 7.41 -20.26
CA ILE A 457 14.84 7.24 -21.15
C ILE A 457 13.96 6.08 -20.67
N LYS A 458 14.55 4.93 -20.32
CA LYS A 458 13.78 3.79 -19.81
C LYS A 458 13.04 4.14 -18.53
N MET A 459 13.69 4.81 -17.59
CA MET A 459 13.04 5.21 -16.33
C MET A 459 11.92 6.22 -16.56
N PHE A 460 12.08 7.13 -17.51
CA PHE A 460 11.03 8.07 -17.88
C PHE A 460 9.85 7.38 -18.55
N LEU A 461 10.10 6.59 -19.60
CA LEU A 461 9.05 5.93 -20.36
C LEU A 461 8.32 4.89 -19.51
N ASN A 462 9.03 4.02 -18.80
CA ASN A 462 8.45 2.87 -18.10
C ASN A 462 8.02 3.16 -16.66
N PHE A 463 8.59 4.17 -15.99
CA PHE A 463 8.29 4.45 -14.58
C PHE A 463 7.79 5.87 -14.31
N GLY A 464 7.77 6.76 -15.31
CA GLY A 464 7.34 8.15 -15.12
C GLY A 464 8.37 9.01 -14.38
N TYR A 465 9.65 8.61 -14.36
CA TYR A 465 10.73 9.35 -13.72
C TYR A 465 11.16 10.56 -14.57
N MET A 466 10.86 11.78 -14.09
CA MET A 466 11.17 13.02 -14.82
C MET A 466 11.81 14.10 -13.94
N ASP A 467 11.85 13.93 -12.63
CA ASP A 467 12.28 14.96 -11.67
C ASP A 467 12.98 14.32 -10.47
N ASP A 468 14.25 14.66 -10.25
CA ASP A 468 15.07 14.14 -9.16
C ASP A 468 14.79 14.84 -7.81
N GLN A 469 14.06 15.96 -7.78
CA GLN A 469 13.68 16.65 -6.54
C GLN A 469 12.33 16.16 -5.99
N LEU A 470 11.60 15.36 -6.75
CA LEU A 470 10.32 14.79 -6.36
C LEU A 470 10.44 13.43 -5.66
N LEU A 471 11.60 12.78 -5.74
CA LEU A 471 11.92 11.50 -5.12
C LEU A 471 13.12 11.64 -4.18
N THR A 472 13.29 10.69 -3.26
CA THR A 472 14.53 10.59 -2.46
C THR A 472 15.64 9.91 -3.26
N PRO A 473 16.93 10.11 -2.92
CA PRO A 473 18.04 9.42 -3.60
C PRO A 473 17.87 7.90 -3.59
N ASN A 474 17.50 7.32 -2.45
CA ASN A 474 17.23 5.88 -2.32
C ASN A 474 16.12 5.44 -3.30
N GLN A 475 15.03 6.19 -3.39
CA GLN A 475 13.94 5.89 -4.33
C GLN A 475 14.38 5.97 -5.80
N ILE A 476 15.27 6.92 -6.14
CA ILE A 476 15.82 7.03 -7.50
C ILE A 476 16.73 5.84 -7.79
N MET A 477 17.56 5.43 -6.83
CA MET A 477 18.44 4.27 -6.98
C MET A 477 17.64 2.99 -7.11
N ASP A 478 16.60 2.81 -6.30
CA ASP A 478 15.68 1.68 -6.40
C ASP A 478 15.11 1.56 -7.81
N LEU A 479 14.57 2.65 -8.37
CA LEU A 479 14.09 2.68 -9.75
C LEU A 479 15.21 2.41 -10.77
N TYR A 480 16.41 2.93 -10.52
CA TYR A 480 17.59 2.70 -11.36
C TYR A 480 18.03 1.24 -11.36
N GLU A 481 17.77 0.49 -10.29
CA GLU A 481 18.16 -0.90 -10.13
C GLU A 481 17.09 -1.92 -10.56
N ILE A 482 15.82 -1.49 -10.72
CA ILE A 482 14.72 -2.39 -11.16
C ILE A 482 15.13 -3.13 -12.44
N LYS A 483 15.25 -4.45 -12.33
CA LYS A 483 15.51 -5.38 -13.42
C LYS A 483 14.48 -6.50 -13.35
N ASP A 484 13.35 -6.32 -14.03
CA ASP A 484 12.45 -7.45 -14.25
C ASP A 484 13.03 -8.36 -15.34
N LYS A 485 13.69 -9.42 -14.90
CA LYS A 485 14.22 -10.48 -15.77
C LYS A 485 13.20 -11.59 -16.01
N SER A 486 12.03 -11.52 -15.38
CA SER A 486 11.01 -12.55 -15.52
C SER A 486 10.44 -12.56 -16.94
N LYS A 487 10.10 -13.74 -17.41
CA LYS A 487 9.47 -13.95 -18.72
C LYS A 487 8.20 -14.74 -18.49
N THR A 488 7.16 -14.36 -19.22
CA THR A 488 5.91 -15.13 -19.29
C THR A 488 6.03 -16.22 -20.36
N LYS A 489 5.22 -17.28 -20.22
CA LYS A 489 5.18 -18.40 -21.17
C LYS A 489 3.96 -18.37 -22.09
N ARG A 490 2.79 -17.98 -21.56
CA ARG A 490 1.51 -18.02 -22.27
C ARG A 490 0.90 -16.62 -22.49
N ILE A 491 1.10 -15.70 -21.55
CA ILE A 491 0.46 -14.36 -21.57
C ILE A 491 1.48 -13.30 -21.97
N ASN A 492 1.08 -12.34 -22.79
CA ASN A 492 1.96 -11.21 -23.12
C ASN A 492 1.82 -10.10 -22.08
N VAL A 493 2.94 -9.74 -21.42
CA VAL A 493 3.02 -8.62 -20.48
C VAL A 493 4.11 -7.67 -20.95
N PHE A 494 3.69 -6.47 -21.37
CA PHE A 494 4.54 -5.46 -21.98
C PHE A 494 4.79 -4.30 -21.02
N TYR A 495 6.05 -3.90 -20.95
CA TYR A 495 6.38 -2.53 -20.55
C TYR A 495 6.00 -1.58 -21.70
N ILE A 496 5.82 -0.30 -21.38
CA ILE A 496 5.21 0.63 -22.34
C ILE A 496 6.14 0.94 -23.53
N ASP A 497 7.45 0.89 -23.34
CA ASP A 497 8.43 0.97 -24.44
C ASP A 497 8.30 -0.24 -25.39
N GLU A 498 8.20 -1.45 -24.85
CA GLU A 498 7.96 -2.69 -25.60
C GLU A 498 6.63 -2.64 -26.37
N TRP A 499 5.59 -2.10 -25.74
CA TRP A 499 4.28 -1.92 -26.36
C TRP A 499 4.33 -0.94 -27.52
N LEU A 500 4.94 0.23 -27.33
CA LEU A 500 5.08 1.24 -28.38
C LEU A 500 5.95 0.73 -29.55
N GLN A 501 6.96 -0.10 -29.27
CA GLN A 501 7.73 -0.79 -30.31
C GLN A 501 6.83 -1.70 -31.17
N LYS A 502 5.93 -2.49 -30.55
CA LYS A 502 4.96 -3.35 -31.26
C LYS A 502 4.02 -2.56 -32.18
N ILE A 503 3.58 -1.37 -31.72
CA ILE A 503 2.74 -0.48 -32.53
C ILE A 503 3.52 0.10 -33.72
N TYR A 504 4.79 0.49 -33.49
CA TYR A 504 5.67 1.03 -34.52
C TYR A 504 6.02 0.00 -35.59
N ASP A 505 6.38 -1.22 -35.18
CA ASP A 505 6.73 -2.34 -36.07
C ASP A 505 5.52 -2.90 -36.84
N LYS A 506 4.31 -2.42 -36.50
CA LYS A 506 3.02 -2.87 -37.03
C LYS A 506 2.66 -4.32 -36.66
N ASP A 507 3.34 -4.90 -35.67
CA ASP A 507 3.00 -6.20 -35.07
C ASP A 507 1.60 -6.16 -34.43
N GLU A 508 1.24 -5.02 -33.85
CA GLU A 508 -0.07 -4.77 -33.23
C GLU A 508 -0.72 -3.49 -33.82
N PRO A 509 -2.06 -3.47 -34.04
CA PRO A 509 -2.76 -2.26 -34.46
C PRO A 509 -2.81 -1.22 -33.33
N PRO A 510 -2.86 0.10 -33.61
CA PRO A 510 -3.09 1.09 -32.55
C PRO A 510 -4.41 0.83 -31.83
N SER A 511 -4.45 1.13 -30.54
CA SER A 511 -5.61 0.93 -29.67
C SER A 511 -6.78 1.82 -30.09
N VAL A 512 -8.00 1.43 -29.73
CA VAL A 512 -9.15 2.34 -29.90
C VAL A 512 -8.96 3.63 -29.10
N ASN A 513 -9.57 4.73 -29.54
CA ASN A 513 -9.60 5.97 -28.76
C ASN A 513 -10.67 5.92 -27.65
N GLY A 514 -10.78 7.00 -26.86
CA GLY A 514 -11.78 7.11 -25.78
C GLY A 514 -13.25 7.08 -26.22
N PHE A 515 -13.53 7.07 -27.53
CA PHE A 515 -14.87 6.88 -28.10
C PHE A 515 -15.09 5.46 -28.64
N GLY A 516 -14.10 4.57 -28.52
CA GLY A 516 -14.16 3.20 -29.04
C GLY A 516 -13.95 3.10 -30.56
N GLN A 517 -13.38 4.12 -31.20
CA GLN A 517 -13.11 4.10 -32.65
C GLN A 517 -11.75 3.50 -32.93
N ASP A 518 -11.67 2.63 -33.96
CA ASP A 518 -10.40 2.10 -34.43
C ASP A 518 -9.53 3.20 -35.09
N TYR A 519 -8.23 2.94 -35.25
CA TYR A 519 -7.30 3.93 -35.84
C TYR A 519 -7.76 4.45 -37.20
N ARG A 520 -8.29 3.56 -38.06
CA ARG A 520 -8.73 3.94 -39.41
C ARG A 520 -10.04 4.72 -39.37
N GLU A 521 -10.95 4.39 -38.45
CA GLU A 521 -12.18 5.14 -38.18
C GLU A 521 -11.86 6.55 -37.68
N ALA A 522 -10.92 6.68 -36.76
CA ALA A 522 -10.46 7.98 -36.25
C ALA A 522 -9.86 8.83 -37.38
N LEU A 523 -9.03 8.27 -38.26
CA LEU A 523 -8.51 8.98 -39.42
C LEU A 523 -9.64 9.41 -40.39
N ARG A 524 -10.64 8.54 -40.63
CA ARG A 524 -11.80 8.89 -41.45
C ARG A 524 -12.63 10.03 -40.83
N GLU A 525 -12.75 10.08 -39.51
CA GLU A 525 -13.40 11.20 -38.83
C GLU A 525 -12.63 12.51 -39.00
N LEU A 526 -11.30 12.48 -38.86
CA LEU A 526 -10.45 13.65 -39.10
C LEU A 526 -10.59 14.15 -40.55
N LYS A 527 -10.68 13.23 -41.52
CA LYS A 527 -11.00 13.57 -42.91
C LYS A 527 -12.38 14.21 -43.03
N LYS A 528 -13.42 13.61 -42.44
CA LYS A 528 -14.79 14.15 -42.47
C LYS A 528 -14.88 15.55 -41.87
N ARG A 529 -14.06 15.85 -40.86
CA ARG A 529 -13.95 17.18 -40.23
C ARG A 529 -13.12 18.18 -41.05
N GLY A 530 -12.51 17.75 -42.16
CA GLY A 530 -11.65 18.57 -43.01
C GLY A 530 -10.28 18.87 -42.42
N THR A 531 -9.85 18.13 -41.39
CA THR A 531 -8.54 18.32 -40.75
C THR A 531 -7.41 17.70 -41.56
N ILE A 532 -7.70 16.62 -42.30
CA ILE A 532 -6.75 15.94 -43.18
C ILE A 532 -7.39 15.64 -44.55
N SER A 533 -6.57 15.61 -45.59
CA SER A 533 -6.93 15.21 -46.95
C SER A 533 -6.95 13.69 -47.13
N ASP A 534 -7.46 13.23 -48.28
CA ASP A 534 -7.42 11.81 -48.66
C ASP A 534 -6.00 11.25 -48.74
N LYS A 535 -5.06 12.04 -49.26
CA LYS A 535 -3.65 11.65 -49.35
C LYS A 535 -3.02 11.53 -47.96
N GLU A 536 -3.25 12.52 -47.11
CA GLU A 536 -2.75 12.52 -45.73
C GLU A 536 -3.33 11.37 -44.89
N LEU A 537 -4.58 10.95 -45.18
CA LEU A 537 -5.17 9.78 -44.52
C LEU A 537 -4.38 8.51 -44.80
N GLU A 538 -4.06 8.23 -46.07
CA GLU A 538 -3.27 7.04 -46.43
C GLU A 538 -1.82 7.18 -45.97
N ASP A 539 -1.22 8.37 -46.04
CA ASP A 539 0.13 8.64 -45.51
C ASP A 539 0.20 8.40 -43.99
N HIS A 540 -0.83 8.83 -43.24
CA HIS A 540 -0.93 8.58 -41.80
C HIS A 540 -1.13 7.11 -41.49
N TRP A 541 -2.01 6.44 -42.25
CA TRP A 541 -2.30 5.01 -42.08
C TRP A 541 -1.03 4.15 -42.26
N GLU A 542 -0.21 4.46 -43.26
CA GLU A 542 1.01 3.71 -43.54
C GLU A 542 2.21 4.10 -42.67
N SER A 543 2.20 5.28 -42.06
CA SER A 543 3.32 5.77 -41.26
C SER A 543 3.39 5.11 -39.87
N SER A 544 4.45 4.32 -39.64
CA SER A 544 4.76 3.75 -38.32
C SER A 544 4.94 4.82 -37.23
N SER A 545 5.52 5.97 -37.57
CA SER A 545 5.64 7.09 -36.63
C SER A 545 4.28 7.66 -36.23
N LYS A 546 3.34 7.77 -37.17
CA LYS A 546 1.99 8.29 -36.90
C LYS A 546 1.15 7.33 -36.06
N ARG A 547 1.37 6.02 -36.19
CA ARG A 547 0.78 4.99 -35.32
C ARG A 547 1.25 5.14 -33.88
N LEU A 548 2.56 5.32 -33.67
CA LEU A 548 3.15 5.54 -32.35
C LEU A 548 2.61 6.83 -31.71
N GLU A 549 2.59 7.95 -32.46
CA GLU A 549 2.00 9.22 -31.98
C GLU A 549 0.56 9.04 -31.52
N TYR A 550 -0.25 8.37 -32.34
CA TYR A 550 -1.65 8.12 -32.03
C TYR A 550 -1.83 7.29 -30.75
N GLU A 551 -1.00 6.28 -30.53
CA GLU A 551 -1.05 5.43 -29.34
C GLU A 551 -0.78 6.24 -28.06
N VAL A 552 0.23 7.11 -28.10
CA VAL A 552 0.59 7.97 -26.96
C VAL A 552 -0.54 8.95 -26.65
N ASP A 553 -1.03 9.65 -27.67
CA ASP A 553 -2.02 10.74 -27.52
C ASP A 553 -3.42 10.24 -27.13
N ASN A 554 -3.77 8.99 -27.46
CA ASN A 554 -5.11 8.45 -27.20
C ASN A 554 -5.12 7.48 -26.03
N MET A 555 -4.43 6.36 -26.17
CA MET A 555 -4.48 5.29 -25.18
C MET A 555 -3.65 5.66 -23.96
N ILE A 556 -2.37 6.00 -24.12
CA ILE A 556 -1.45 6.16 -22.99
C ILE A 556 -1.84 7.34 -22.11
N GLU A 557 -2.03 8.52 -22.69
CA GLU A 557 -2.41 9.72 -21.93
C GLU A 557 -3.69 9.51 -21.12
N THR A 558 -4.71 8.93 -21.75
CA THR A 558 -6.02 8.70 -21.12
C THR A 558 -5.90 7.67 -20.00
N THR A 559 -5.30 6.52 -20.31
CA THR A 559 -5.28 5.37 -19.39
C THR A 559 -4.27 5.54 -18.27
N HIS A 560 -3.20 6.32 -18.43
CA HIS A 560 -2.27 6.67 -17.35
C HIS A 560 -3.02 7.35 -16.20
N ARG A 561 -3.86 8.34 -16.56
CA ARG A 561 -4.74 9.03 -15.62
C ARG A 561 -5.79 8.13 -14.98
N LEU A 562 -6.33 7.17 -15.73
CA LEU A 562 -7.33 6.24 -15.20
C LEU A 562 -6.72 5.20 -14.26
N CYS A 563 -5.53 4.67 -14.59
CA CYS A 563 -4.80 3.70 -13.77
C CYS A 563 -4.30 4.32 -12.45
N TYR A 564 -3.95 5.61 -12.46
CA TYR A 564 -3.68 6.38 -11.25
C TYR A 564 -4.87 6.34 -10.26
N GLY A 565 -6.10 6.30 -10.76
CA GLY A 565 -7.32 6.09 -9.99
C GLY A 565 -7.92 7.35 -9.38
N GLN A 566 -7.11 8.19 -8.73
CA GLN A 566 -7.58 9.42 -8.09
C GLN A 566 -7.56 10.63 -9.04
N VAL A 567 -8.55 10.69 -9.92
CA VAL A 567 -8.66 11.67 -11.01
C VAL A 567 -8.59 13.14 -10.57
N SER A 568 -9.03 13.47 -9.35
CA SER A 568 -9.04 14.83 -8.78
C SER A 568 -7.65 15.37 -8.43
N VAL A 569 -6.70 14.48 -8.14
CA VAL A 569 -5.34 14.80 -7.68
C VAL A 569 -4.26 14.26 -8.60
N TYR A 570 -4.67 13.84 -9.81
CA TYR A 570 -3.79 13.26 -10.82
C TYR A 570 -2.57 14.14 -11.13
N PHE A 571 -1.41 13.49 -11.18
CA PHE A 571 -0.14 14.06 -11.61
C PHE A 571 0.70 12.98 -12.32
N PRO A 572 1.28 13.26 -13.49
CA PRO A 572 1.90 12.22 -14.32
C PRO A 572 3.35 11.87 -13.96
N ILE A 573 4.05 12.75 -13.24
CA ILE A 573 5.43 12.52 -12.83
C ILE A 573 5.44 11.82 -11.48
N LEU A 574 6.20 10.74 -11.37
CA LEU A 574 6.36 9.98 -10.14
C LEU A 574 6.96 10.87 -9.02
N HIS A 575 6.33 10.89 -7.85
CA HIS A 575 6.85 11.62 -6.68
C HIS A 575 6.66 10.82 -5.39
N LYS A 576 7.47 11.15 -4.37
CA LYS A 576 7.57 10.41 -3.12
C LYS A 576 6.25 10.24 -2.38
N ASP A 577 5.38 11.25 -2.47
CA ASP A 577 4.11 11.23 -1.74
C ASP A 577 3.09 10.25 -2.36
N MET A 578 3.31 9.79 -3.60
CA MET A 578 2.51 8.71 -4.22
C MET A 578 2.90 7.31 -3.68
N ILE A 579 4.10 7.17 -3.12
CA ILE A 579 4.73 5.89 -2.83
C ILE A 579 4.34 5.47 -1.41
N THR A 580 3.50 4.45 -1.31
CA THR A 580 3.00 3.90 -0.04
C THR A 580 3.68 2.59 0.37
N LYS A 581 4.35 1.92 -0.57
CA LYS A 581 5.13 0.70 -0.41
C LYS A 581 6.46 0.84 -1.15
N ASP A 582 7.49 0.12 -0.72
CA ASP A 582 8.77 0.08 -1.44
C ASP A 582 8.56 -0.38 -2.89
N PHE A 583 9.33 0.17 -3.83
CA PHE A 583 9.15 -0.10 -5.26
C PHE A 583 9.21 -1.58 -5.61
N GLU A 584 10.09 -2.35 -4.97
CA GLU A 584 10.21 -3.78 -5.19
C GLU A 584 8.93 -4.55 -4.84
N LYS A 585 8.25 -4.15 -3.76
CA LYS A 585 6.98 -4.75 -3.31
C LYS A 585 5.78 -4.21 -4.09
N ALA A 586 5.87 -2.97 -4.58
CA ALA A 586 4.81 -2.34 -5.36
C ALA A 586 4.85 -2.75 -6.84
N LEU A 587 5.99 -3.23 -7.35
CA LEU A 587 6.20 -3.56 -8.75
C LEU A 587 5.33 -4.75 -9.17
N ILE A 588 4.51 -4.56 -10.19
CA ILE A 588 3.83 -5.66 -10.87
C ILE A 588 4.85 -6.36 -11.79
N ARG A 589 5.34 -7.52 -11.35
CA ARG A 589 6.24 -8.37 -12.14
C ARG A 589 5.48 -9.26 -13.11
N ARG A 590 6.10 -9.61 -14.25
CA ARG A 590 5.45 -10.43 -15.29
C ARG A 590 5.09 -11.83 -14.82
N ASP A 591 5.97 -12.49 -14.07
CA ASP A 591 5.74 -13.82 -13.50
C ASP A 591 4.56 -13.86 -12.54
N VAL A 592 4.46 -12.86 -11.65
CA VAL A 592 3.36 -12.75 -10.69
C VAL A 592 2.04 -12.51 -11.44
N MET A 593 2.04 -11.65 -12.47
CA MET A 593 0.86 -11.42 -13.31
C MET A 593 0.39 -12.70 -14.02
N GLU A 594 1.31 -13.45 -14.63
CA GLU A 594 0.97 -14.73 -15.28
C GLU A 594 0.43 -15.75 -14.28
N LYS A 595 1.02 -15.84 -13.09
CA LYS A 595 0.53 -16.70 -12.01
C LYS A 595 -0.88 -16.30 -11.56
N SER A 596 -1.11 -15.02 -11.24
CA SER A 596 -2.43 -14.55 -10.80
C SER A 596 -3.52 -14.78 -11.86
N ILE A 597 -3.22 -14.60 -13.15
CA ILE A 597 -4.18 -14.93 -14.21
C ILE A 597 -4.44 -16.42 -14.24
N LYS A 598 -3.39 -17.24 -14.14
CA LYS A 598 -3.54 -18.69 -14.09
C LYS A 598 -4.45 -19.11 -12.93
N ASP A 599 -4.21 -18.58 -11.74
CA ASP A 599 -5.00 -18.90 -10.53
C ASP A 599 -6.49 -18.52 -10.72
N ILE A 600 -6.78 -17.41 -11.40
CA ILE A 600 -8.17 -17.05 -11.75
C ILE A 600 -8.74 -17.98 -12.83
N THR A 601 -7.98 -18.34 -13.86
CA THR A 601 -8.44 -19.25 -14.91
C THR A 601 -8.57 -20.70 -14.44
N ASP A 602 -7.85 -21.09 -13.40
CA ASP A 602 -8.04 -22.38 -12.73
C ASP A 602 -9.41 -22.42 -12.01
N ILE A 603 -9.98 -21.26 -11.68
CA ILE A 603 -11.35 -21.13 -11.17
C ILE A 603 -12.36 -20.95 -12.30
N ASP A 604 -12.14 -19.98 -13.19
CA ASP A 604 -12.96 -19.66 -14.36
C ASP A 604 -12.18 -19.91 -15.65
N PHE A 605 -12.07 -21.18 -16.04
CA PHE A 605 -11.34 -21.61 -17.23
C PHE A 605 -11.93 -21.05 -18.53
N SER A 606 -13.16 -20.53 -18.49
CA SER A 606 -13.86 -19.99 -19.66
C SER A 606 -13.62 -18.48 -19.89
N ALA A 607 -12.88 -17.80 -18.99
CA ALA A 607 -12.68 -16.34 -18.97
C ALA A 607 -12.30 -15.73 -20.33
N PHE A 608 -11.45 -16.42 -21.09
CA PHE A 608 -10.88 -15.94 -22.35
C PHE A 608 -11.34 -16.75 -23.56
N TYR A 609 -12.30 -17.64 -23.39
CA TYR A 609 -12.85 -18.44 -24.47
C TYR A 609 -13.98 -17.71 -25.20
N ARG A 610 -13.96 -17.79 -26.54
CA ARG A 610 -14.97 -17.16 -27.40
C ARG A 610 -15.18 -17.94 -28.69
N GLU A 611 -16.38 -17.79 -29.26
CA GLU A 611 -16.75 -18.44 -30.53
C GLU A 611 -16.08 -17.74 -31.72
N VAL A 612 -15.15 -18.43 -32.38
CA VAL A 612 -14.44 -17.94 -33.55
C VAL A 612 -14.75 -18.79 -34.77
N LEU A 613 -14.60 -18.20 -35.95
CA LEU A 613 -14.82 -18.90 -37.21
C LEU A 613 -13.57 -19.71 -37.59
N TYR A 614 -13.66 -21.03 -37.46
CA TYR A 614 -12.66 -21.97 -37.94
C TYR A 614 -12.91 -22.32 -39.41
N LYS A 615 -11.81 -22.38 -40.18
CA LYS A 615 -11.81 -22.78 -41.58
C LYS A 615 -10.64 -23.72 -41.82
N ASN A 616 -10.89 -24.84 -42.48
CA ASN A 616 -9.86 -25.79 -42.86
C ASN A 616 -10.14 -26.29 -44.29
N LYS A 617 -9.26 -25.91 -45.23
CA LYS A 617 -9.41 -26.25 -46.65
C LYS A 617 -9.17 -27.73 -46.93
N GLU A 618 -8.30 -28.39 -46.18
CA GLU A 618 -7.93 -29.79 -46.39
C GLU A 618 -9.06 -30.75 -45.98
N LEU A 619 -9.86 -30.35 -44.98
CA LEU A 619 -11.01 -31.11 -44.49
C LEU A 619 -12.36 -30.62 -45.03
N ASN A 620 -12.37 -29.74 -46.03
CA ASN A 620 -13.57 -29.10 -46.58
C ASN A 620 -14.46 -28.40 -45.52
N ILE A 621 -13.83 -27.81 -44.50
CA ILE A 621 -14.52 -27.00 -43.48
C ILE A 621 -14.48 -25.54 -43.93
N GLU A 622 -15.56 -25.08 -44.55
CA GLU A 622 -15.65 -23.68 -45.01
C GLU A 622 -15.94 -22.71 -43.86
N LYS A 623 -16.80 -23.11 -42.91
CA LYS A 623 -17.27 -22.31 -41.78
C LYS A 623 -17.73 -23.22 -40.64
N GLU A 624 -16.93 -23.34 -39.58
CA GLU A 624 -17.34 -23.94 -38.31
C GLU A 624 -17.12 -22.92 -37.18
N LEU A 625 -18.05 -22.83 -36.23
CA LEU A 625 -17.84 -22.00 -35.03
C LEU A 625 -17.23 -22.87 -33.95
N VAL A 626 -16.04 -22.49 -33.47
CA VAL A 626 -15.32 -23.21 -32.43
C VAL A 626 -15.01 -22.28 -31.26
N MET A 627 -14.89 -22.86 -30.07
CA MET A 627 -14.49 -22.14 -28.87
C MET A 627 -12.97 -22.11 -28.82
N GLN A 628 -12.40 -20.91 -28.91
CA GLN A 628 -10.96 -20.70 -28.85
C GLN A 628 -10.62 -19.81 -27.66
N GLU A 629 -9.59 -20.21 -26.90
CA GLU A 629 -8.95 -19.37 -25.89
C GLU A 629 -8.09 -18.31 -26.59
N VAL A 630 -8.33 -17.03 -26.28
CA VAL A 630 -7.50 -15.93 -26.79
C VAL A 630 -7.21 -14.98 -25.63
N LEU A 631 -6.01 -15.11 -25.08
CA LEU A 631 -5.52 -14.34 -23.95
C LEU A 631 -5.32 -12.85 -24.32
N PRO A 632 -5.55 -11.91 -23.38
CA PRO A 632 -5.33 -10.50 -23.62
C PRO A 632 -3.84 -10.14 -23.57
N ASN A 633 -3.48 -9.03 -24.22
CA ASN A 633 -2.20 -8.36 -24.02
C ASN A 633 -2.30 -7.46 -22.77
N ILE A 634 -1.32 -7.55 -21.88
CA ILE A 634 -1.25 -6.76 -20.65
C ILE A 634 -0.19 -5.67 -20.82
N ILE A 635 -0.56 -4.44 -20.54
CA ILE A 635 0.28 -3.26 -20.73
C ILE A 635 0.50 -2.59 -19.37
N LEU A 636 1.76 -2.46 -18.95
CA LEU A 636 2.14 -1.82 -17.70
C LEU A 636 2.33 -0.32 -17.92
N MET A 637 1.42 0.47 -17.37
CA MET A 637 1.38 1.92 -17.45
C MET A 637 2.39 2.55 -16.48
N PRO A 638 3.16 3.58 -16.90
CA PRO A 638 4.24 4.16 -16.11
C PRO A 638 3.72 5.10 -15.02
N THR A 639 3.00 4.54 -14.06
CA THR A 639 2.33 5.25 -12.96
C THR A 639 2.31 4.41 -11.69
N PHE A 640 2.25 5.09 -10.54
CA PHE A 640 1.89 4.47 -9.27
C PHE A 640 0.37 4.60 -9.11
N GLY A 641 -0.36 3.48 -9.17
CA GLY A 641 -1.80 3.49 -9.34
C GLY A 641 -2.55 2.48 -8.48
N SER A 642 -3.87 2.63 -8.48
CA SER A 642 -4.82 1.83 -7.68
C SER A 642 -5.94 1.21 -8.51
N ARG A 643 -5.88 1.34 -9.84
CA ARG A 643 -6.91 0.81 -10.75
C ARG A 643 -6.28 0.17 -11.97
N ALA A 644 -6.89 -0.92 -12.42
CA ALA A 644 -6.65 -1.50 -13.73
C ALA A 644 -7.82 -1.22 -14.67
N ILE A 645 -7.55 -1.22 -15.97
CA ILE A 645 -8.50 -0.86 -17.02
C ILE A 645 -8.56 -1.97 -18.05
N MET A 646 -9.76 -2.49 -18.30
CA MET A 646 -10.08 -3.25 -19.50
C MET A 646 -10.38 -2.23 -20.60
N TRP A 647 -9.47 -2.04 -21.56
CA TRP A 647 -9.59 -0.97 -22.56
C TRP A 647 -10.36 -1.39 -23.80
N GLU A 648 -10.04 -2.56 -24.33
CA GLU A 648 -10.73 -3.13 -25.50
C GLU A 648 -10.78 -4.65 -25.40
N GLU A 649 -11.91 -5.22 -25.79
CA GLU A 649 -12.15 -6.66 -25.81
C GLU A 649 -11.59 -7.35 -27.06
N LEU A 650 -11.39 -6.58 -28.14
CA LEU A 650 -10.86 -7.00 -29.43
C LEU A 650 -10.01 -5.87 -30.03
N SER A 651 -8.76 -6.16 -30.37
CA SER A 651 -7.86 -5.24 -31.05
C SER A 651 -8.17 -5.06 -32.54
N SER A 652 -9.08 -5.86 -33.10
CA SER A 652 -9.52 -5.75 -34.48
C SER A 652 -10.98 -6.23 -34.64
N ARG A 653 -11.54 -6.07 -35.84
CA ARG A 653 -12.85 -6.66 -36.17
C ARG A 653 -12.86 -8.20 -36.21
N GLN A 654 -11.69 -8.84 -36.16
CA GLN A 654 -11.60 -10.30 -36.13
C GLN A 654 -11.87 -10.82 -34.71
N LYS A 655 -12.80 -11.76 -34.57
CA LYS A 655 -13.22 -12.29 -33.25
C LYS A 655 -12.13 -13.08 -32.52
N ASN A 656 -11.06 -13.47 -33.21
CA ASN A 656 -9.90 -14.17 -32.64
C ASN A 656 -8.74 -13.22 -32.27
N SER A 657 -8.90 -11.89 -32.38
CA SER A 657 -7.87 -10.95 -31.95
C SER A 657 -7.81 -10.79 -30.43
N THR A 658 -6.65 -10.39 -29.92
CA THR A 658 -6.40 -10.17 -28.49
C THR A 658 -7.22 -8.99 -27.94
N GLY A 659 -7.49 -8.99 -26.64
CA GLY A 659 -7.96 -7.79 -25.92
C GLY A 659 -6.78 -7.05 -25.27
N ARG A 660 -7.01 -5.88 -24.67
CA ARG A 660 -5.95 -5.10 -23.99
C ARG A 660 -6.35 -4.70 -22.59
N PHE A 661 -5.54 -5.13 -21.62
CA PHE A 661 -5.68 -4.73 -20.22
C PHE A 661 -4.51 -3.84 -19.82
N LEU A 662 -4.80 -2.81 -19.05
CA LEU A 662 -3.80 -1.87 -18.57
C LEU A 662 -3.75 -1.88 -17.07
N PHE A 663 -2.54 -2.00 -16.55
CA PHE A 663 -2.26 -2.02 -15.12
C PHE A 663 -1.21 -0.96 -14.82
N PRO A 664 -1.27 -0.31 -13.65
CA PRO A 664 -0.18 0.54 -13.21
C PRO A 664 1.04 -0.35 -12.95
N ILE A 665 2.24 0.09 -13.34
CA ILE A 665 3.47 -0.66 -13.12
C ILE A 665 3.80 -0.80 -11.63
N PHE A 666 3.41 0.20 -10.82
CA PHE A 666 3.47 0.15 -9.37
C PHE A 666 2.07 0.25 -8.76
N THR A 667 1.77 -0.59 -7.79
CA THR A 667 0.53 -0.52 -7.03
C THR A 667 0.72 -0.90 -5.58
N SER A 668 -0.08 -0.30 -4.70
CA SER A 668 -0.21 -0.76 -3.32
C SER A 668 -1.37 -1.73 -3.10
N GLU A 669 -2.19 -1.96 -4.13
CA GLU A 669 -3.29 -2.92 -4.08
C GLU A 669 -2.80 -4.36 -4.32
N GLU A 670 -3.56 -5.34 -3.85
CA GLU A 670 -3.34 -6.74 -4.24
C GLU A 670 -3.68 -6.95 -5.71
N ILE A 671 -2.84 -7.68 -6.46
CA ILE A 671 -2.99 -7.87 -7.92
C ILE A 671 -4.37 -8.47 -8.25
N ASP A 672 -4.82 -9.48 -7.51
CA ASP A 672 -6.13 -10.11 -7.72
C ASP A 672 -7.29 -9.13 -7.52
N SER A 673 -7.11 -8.07 -6.72
CA SER A 673 -8.14 -7.06 -6.47
C SER A 673 -8.35 -6.17 -7.70
N LEU A 674 -7.32 -6.01 -8.52
CA LEU A 674 -7.36 -5.32 -9.81
C LEU A 674 -7.76 -6.26 -10.95
N LEU A 675 -7.26 -7.49 -10.92
CA LEU A 675 -7.37 -8.45 -12.02
C LEU A 675 -8.77 -9.05 -12.15
N ILE A 676 -9.39 -9.49 -11.04
CA ILE A 676 -10.72 -10.11 -11.07
C ILE A 676 -11.79 -9.15 -11.63
N PRO A 677 -11.88 -7.87 -11.18
CA PRO A 677 -12.82 -6.93 -11.78
C PRO A 677 -12.53 -6.65 -13.26
N THR A 678 -11.25 -6.60 -13.66
CA THR A 678 -10.84 -6.37 -15.05
C THR A 678 -11.30 -7.52 -15.96
N ILE A 679 -11.12 -8.77 -15.52
CA ILE A 679 -11.60 -9.96 -16.24
C ILE A 679 -13.13 -9.98 -16.28
N GLY A 680 -13.80 -9.64 -15.18
CA GLY A 680 -15.27 -9.49 -15.16
C GLY A 680 -15.76 -8.47 -16.19
N ALA A 681 -15.11 -7.30 -16.26
CA ALA A 681 -15.47 -6.26 -17.23
C ALA A 681 -15.23 -6.75 -18.67
N PHE A 682 -14.12 -7.46 -18.91
CA PHE A 682 -13.81 -8.08 -20.19
C PHE A 682 -14.89 -9.08 -20.61
N ARG A 683 -15.30 -10.00 -19.72
CA ARG A 683 -16.36 -10.98 -20.02
C ARG A 683 -17.66 -10.31 -20.43
N TRP A 684 -18.04 -9.23 -19.75
CA TRP A 684 -19.25 -8.48 -20.06
C TRP A 684 -19.19 -7.85 -21.46
N GLU A 685 -18.15 -7.07 -21.74
CA GLU A 685 -18.03 -6.36 -23.01
C GLU A 685 -17.79 -7.33 -24.17
N LEU A 686 -16.99 -8.38 -23.97
CA LEU A 686 -16.81 -9.43 -24.96
C LEU A 686 -18.14 -10.11 -25.30
N CYS A 687 -18.94 -10.51 -24.30
CA CYS A 687 -20.26 -11.12 -24.54
C CYS A 687 -21.16 -10.20 -25.38
N LYS A 688 -21.19 -8.92 -25.02
CA LYS A 688 -21.97 -7.90 -25.73
C LYS A 688 -21.51 -7.74 -27.19
N THR A 689 -20.20 -7.68 -27.42
CA THR A 689 -19.63 -7.55 -28.77
C THR A 689 -19.86 -8.81 -29.62
N MET A 690 -19.81 -10.00 -29.02
CA MET A 690 -20.03 -11.26 -29.73
C MET A 690 -21.48 -11.44 -30.20
N LEU A 691 -22.45 -11.00 -29.38
CA LEU A 691 -23.89 -11.05 -29.68
C LEU A 691 -24.36 -9.89 -30.56
N GLY A 692 -23.62 -8.78 -30.59
CA GLY A 692 -23.98 -7.59 -31.37
C GLY A 692 -25.37 -7.06 -30.95
N PRO A 693 -26.32 -6.84 -31.89
CA PRO A 693 -27.64 -6.32 -31.56
C PRO A 693 -28.46 -7.17 -30.59
N ALA A 694 -28.17 -8.47 -30.48
CA ALA A 694 -28.91 -9.42 -29.64
C ALA A 694 -28.43 -9.47 -28.18
N TRP A 695 -27.51 -8.59 -27.76
CA TRP A 695 -26.88 -8.65 -26.43
C TRP A 695 -27.87 -8.57 -25.25
N ASN A 696 -29.04 -7.96 -25.43
CA ASN A 696 -30.10 -7.85 -24.43
C ASN A 696 -31.36 -8.69 -24.77
N ASP A 697 -31.24 -9.63 -25.71
CA ASP A 697 -32.35 -10.50 -26.07
C ASP A 697 -32.43 -11.68 -25.11
N ILE A 698 -33.47 -11.73 -24.26
CA ILE A 698 -33.66 -12.82 -23.29
C ILE A 698 -33.98 -14.17 -23.94
N THR A 699 -34.42 -14.17 -25.21
CA THR A 699 -34.60 -15.43 -25.97
C THR A 699 -33.25 -16.10 -26.27
N GLN A 700 -32.18 -15.30 -26.29
CA GLN A 700 -30.79 -15.75 -26.37
C GLN A 700 -30.12 -15.57 -25.00
N MET A 701 -30.27 -16.57 -24.12
CA MET A 701 -29.71 -16.53 -22.77
C MET A 701 -28.18 -16.37 -22.80
N SER A 702 -27.71 -15.27 -22.23
CA SER A 702 -26.30 -14.90 -22.16
C SER A 702 -26.01 -14.17 -20.85
N ILE A 703 -24.73 -13.91 -20.55
CA ILE A 703 -24.34 -13.09 -19.39
C ILE A 703 -25.11 -11.77 -19.40
N THR A 704 -25.13 -11.08 -20.53
CA THR A 704 -25.65 -9.71 -20.63
C THR A 704 -27.18 -9.69 -20.64
N SER A 705 -27.85 -10.61 -21.34
CA SER A 705 -29.31 -10.64 -21.40
C SER A 705 -29.93 -11.08 -20.06
N GLU A 706 -29.37 -12.11 -19.41
CA GLU A 706 -29.87 -12.58 -18.10
C GLU A 706 -29.63 -11.55 -17.00
N TYR A 707 -28.47 -10.89 -16.95
CA TYR A 707 -28.22 -9.84 -15.96
C TYR A 707 -29.05 -8.58 -16.21
N SER A 708 -29.31 -8.22 -17.46
CA SER A 708 -30.17 -7.09 -17.79
C SER A 708 -31.61 -7.33 -17.31
N ASP A 709 -32.16 -8.52 -17.59
CA ASP A 709 -33.48 -8.93 -17.08
C ASP A 709 -33.51 -8.98 -15.54
N TYR A 710 -32.49 -9.60 -14.94
CA TYR A 710 -32.33 -9.69 -13.50
C TYR A 710 -32.36 -8.32 -12.81
N VAL A 711 -31.55 -7.37 -13.28
CA VAL A 711 -31.44 -6.02 -12.70
C VAL A 711 -32.67 -5.16 -13.03
N GLN A 712 -33.29 -5.32 -14.19
CA GLN A 712 -34.46 -4.52 -14.58
C GLN A 712 -35.72 -4.95 -13.83
N PHE A 713 -35.93 -6.26 -13.64
CA PHE A 713 -37.17 -6.82 -13.10
C PHE A 713 -37.06 -7.36 -11.67
N TYR A 714 -35.95 -7.09 -10.96
CA TYR A 714 -35.71 -7.62 -9.61
C TYR A 714 -36.85 -7.40 -8.61
N LYS A 715 -37.58 -6.27 -8.69
CA LYS A 715 -38.70 -5.95 -7.79
C LYS A 715 -39.84 -6.98 -7.88
N LYS A 716 -40.07 -7.54 -9.07
CA LYS A 716 -41.13 -8.52 -9.35
C LYS A 716 -40.62 -9.97 -9.28
N ASN A 717 -39.32 -10.17 -9.07
CA ASN A 717 -38.71 -11.50 -9.10
C ASN A 717 -39.03 -12.27 -7.81
N ARG A 718 -39.80 -13.35 -7.93
CA ARG A 718 -40.19 -14.23 -6.81
C ARG A 718 -39.02 -15.04 -6.24
N GLY A 719 -37.91 -15.15 -6.98
CA GLY A 719 -36.69 -15.82 -6.55
C GLY A 719 -35.80 -15.00 -5.61
N LEU A 720 -36.16 -13.74 -5.34
CA LEU A 720 -35.46 -12.85 -4.41
C LEU A 720 -36.30 -12.61 -3.15
N SER A 721 -35.67 -12.74 -1.98
CA SER A 721 -36.25 -12.24 -0.72
C SER A 721 -36.31 -10.72 -0.71
N ASP A 722 -37.14 -10.12 0.16
CA ASP A 722 -37.26 -8.67 0.24
C ASP A 722 -35.95 -8.00 0.70
N GLU A 723 -35.20 -8.65 1.59
CA GLU A 723 -33.85 -8.23 1.95
C GLU A 723 -32.90 -8.26 0.75
N ALA A 724 -32.94 -9.30 -0.09
CA ALA A 724 -32.10 -9.39 -1.28
C ALA A 724 -32.44 -8.32 -2.32
N LYS A 725 -33.73 -7.96 -2.45
CA LYS A 725 -34.16 -6.86 -3.32
C LYS A 725 -33.62 -5.51 -2.83
N GLU A 726 -33.64 -5.24 -1.53
CA GLU A 726 -33.12 -3.98 -1.00
C GLU A 726 -31.57 -3.93 -1.10
N LYS A 727 -30.87 -5.03 -0.85
CA LYS A 727 -29.41 -5.12 -1.07
C LYS A 727 -29.05 -4.86 -2.54
N LEU A 728 -29.76 -5.48 -3.48
CA LEU A 728 -29.54 -5.26 -4.91
C LEU A 728 -29.83 -3.80 -5.31
N LYS A 729 -30.89 -3.18 -4.77
CA LYS A 729 -31.18 -1.77 -5.00
C LYS A 729 -30.05 -0.85 -4.55
N VAL A 730 -29.46 -1.12 -3.38
CA VAL A 730 -28.27 -0.39 -2.89
C VAL A 730 -27.07 -0.60 -3.81
N GLN A 731 -26.82 -1.84 -4.24
CA GLN A 731 -25.74 -2.18 -5.15
C GLN A 731 -25.89 -1.47 -6.51
N ILE A 732 -27.08 -1.48 -7.12
CA ILE A 732 -27.37 -0.78 -8.37
C ILE A 732 -27.08 0.72 -8.23
N LYS A 733 -27.51 1.32 -7.11
CA LYS A 733 -27.24 2.73 -6.82
C LYS A 733 -25.74 3.01 -6.69
N LYS A 734 -24.99 2.16 -5.96
CA LYS A 734 -23.52 2.26 -5.82
C LYS A 734 -22.81 2.15 -7.18
N CYS A 735 -23.30 1.27 -8.04
CA CYS A 735 -22.83 1.06 -9.41
C CYS A 735 -23.33 2.12 -10.42
N ARG A 736 -23.99 3.19 -9.96
CA ARG A 736 -24.53 4.28 -10.79
C ARG A 736 -25.47 3.78 -11.91
N ASN A 737 -26.24 2.73 -11.63
CA ASN A 737 -27.11 2.04 -12.59
C ASN A 737 -26.38 1.43 -13.81
N ASN A 738 -25.06 1.22 -13.72
CA ASN A 738 -24.31 0.54 -14.77
C ASN A 738 -24.40 -0.98 -14.60
N LEU A 739 -25.05 -1.65 -15.55
CA LEU A 739 -25.25 -3.11 -15.54
C LEU A 739 -23.93 -3.88 -15.50
N ARG A 740 -22.90 -3.41 -16.22
CA ARG A 740 -21.57 -4.00 -16.21
C ARG A 740 -20.99 -4.00 -14.80
N GLU A 741 -21.04 -2.86 -14.12
CA GLU A 741 -20.45 -2.72 -12.78
C GLU A 741 -21.18 -3.58 -11.73
N VAL A 742 -22.50 -3.77 -11.90
CA VAL A 742 -23.27 -4.71 -11.07
C VAL A 742 -22.80 -6.14 -11.31
N PHE A 743 -22.69 -6.56 -12.58
CA PHE A 743 -22.15 -7.88 -12.94
C PHE A 743 -20.74 -8.08 -12.41
N VAL A 744 -19.84 -7.11 -12.61
CA VAL A 744 -18.44 -7.17 -12.14
C VAL A 744 -18.35 -7.32 -10.63
N THR A 745 -19.22 -6.64 -9.88
CA THR A 745 -19.29 -6.77 -8.42
C THR A 745 -19.67 -8.21 -8.02
N ASP A 746 -20.68 -8.78 -8.68
CA ASP A 746 -21.11 -10.15 -8.42
C ASP A 746 -20.07 -11.18 -8.88
N TYR A 747 -19.42 -10.96 -10.03
CA TYR A 747 -18.32 -11.78 -10.54
C TYR A 747 -17.13 -11.80 -9.57
N ASN A 748 -16.81 -10.66 -8.95
CA ASN A 748 -15.76 -10.60 -7.94
C ASN A 748 -16.12 -11.47 -6.71
N LEU A 749 -17.38 -11.44 -6.26
CA LEU A 749 -17.85 -12.32 -5.19
C LEU A 749 -17.87 -13.80 -5.62
N TRP A 750 -18.20 -14.06 -6.88
CA TRP A 750 -18.23 -15.39 -7.49
C TRP A 750 -16.85 -16.05 -7.43
N ILE A 751 -15.82 -15.36 -7.92
CA ILE A 751 -14.45 -15.89 -7.97
C ILE A 751 -13.81 -15.97 -6.58
N ARG A 752 -14.05 -14.99 -5.69
CA ARG A 752 -13.36 -14.95 -4.38
C ARG A 752 -13.98 -15.84 -3.29
N TYR A 753 -15.30 -15.98 -3.30
CA TYR A 753 -16.04 -16.60 -2.20
C TYR A 753 -16.83 -17.83 -2.64
N GLU A 754 -17.62 -17.71 -3.70
CA GLU A 754 -18.52 -18.81 -4.12
C GLU A 754 -17.73 -20.01 -4.66
N SER A 755 -16.59 -19.76 -5.32
CA SER A 755 -15.63 -20.82 -5.72
C SER A 755 -15.10 -21.64 -4.55
N LYS A 756 -15.08 -21.06 -3.34
CA LYS A 756 -14.65 -21.71 -2.09
C LYS A 756 -15.83 -22.26 -1.28
N GLY A 757 -17.05 -22.24 -1.83
CA GLY A 757 -18.27 -22.65 -1.15
C GLY A 757 -18.80 -21.65 -0.11
N ILE A 758 -18.25 -20.43 -0.05
CA ILE A 758 -18.73 -19.36 0.84
C ILE A 758 -19.83 -18.58 0.12
N MET A 759 -21.05 -18.73 0.59
CA MET A 759 -22.23 -18.14 -0.05
C MET A 759 -22.36 -16.65 0.24
N ARG A 760 -22.14 -15.79 -0.76
CA ARG A 760 -22.33 -14.33 -0.65
C ARG A 760 -23.32 -13.77 -1.66
N LEU A 761 -23.58 -14.49 -2.75
CA LEU A 761 -24.54 -14.07 -3.77
C LEU A 761 -25.97 -14.45 -3.38
N ASN A 762 -26.94 -13.74 -3.96
CA ASN A 762 -28.33 -14.19 -3.89
C ASN A 762 -28.58 -15.35 -4.87
N ARG A 763 -29.72 -16.04 -4.68
CA ARG A 763 -30.07 -17.24 -5.47
C ARG A 763 -30.12 -16.98 -6.98
N VAL A 764 -30.59 -15.80 -7.42
CA VAL A 764 -30.76 -15.50 -8.84
C VAL A 764 -29.41 -15.22 -9.50
N ALA A 765 -28.61 -14.31 -8.93
CA ALA A 765 -27.26 -14.00 -9.44
C ALA A 765 -26.37 -15.26 -9.49
N ARG A 766 -26.39 -16.09 -8.43
CA ARG A 766 -25.70 -17.38 -8.40
C ARG A 766 -26.14 -18.29 -9.55
N GLY A 767 -27.44 -18.39 -9.81
CA GLY A 767 -27.97 -19.24 -10.88
C GLY A 767 -27.57 -18.78 -12.29
N ILE A 768 -27.43 -17.47 -12.49
CA ILE A 768 -26.94 -16.90 -13.76
C ILE A 768 -25.45 -17.19 -13.91
N LEU A 769 -24.63 -16.85 -12.90
CA LEU A 769 -23.19 -17.06 -12.92
C LEU A 769 -22.81 -18.54 -13.04
N TYR A 770 -23.46 -19.44 -12.33
CA TYR A 770 -23.20 -20.88 -12.46
C TYR A 770 -23.42 -21.39 -13.90
N ARG A 771 -24.35 -20.79 -14.64
CA ARG A 771 -24.70 -21.20 -16.01
C ARG A 771 -23.77 -20.59 -17.06
N GLN A 772 -23.45 -19.31 -16.90
CA GLN A 772 -22.78 -18.49 -17.90
C GLN A 772 -21.28 -18.29 -17.62
N VAL A 773 -20.86 -18.51 -16.38
CA VAL A 773 -19.49 -18.43 -15.86
C VAL A 773 -19.23 -19.68 -15.00
N PRO A 774 -19.28 -20.88 -15.59
CA PRO A 774 -19.10 -22.11 -14.82
C PRO A 774 -17.70 -22.19 -14.24
N PHE A 775 -17.60 -22.66 -13.00
CA PHE A 775 -16.30 -22.96 -12.40
C PHE A 775 -15.64 -24.18 -13.07
N ALA A 776 -14.34 -24.34 -12.86
CA ALA A 776 -13.62 -25.56 -13.18
C ALA A 776 -14.30 -26.80 -12.57
N LYS A 777 -14.09 -27.94 -13.23
CA LYS A 777 -14.84 -29.18 -12.96
C LYS A 777 -14.69 -29.68 -11.53
N ASP A 778 -13.47 -29.62 -11.01
CA ASP A 778 -13.11 -29.95 -9.63
C ASP A 778 -13.90 -29.12 -8.62
N ILE A 779 -13.93 -27.79 -8.80
CA ILE A 779 -14.69 -26.88 -7.93
C ILE A 779 -16.18 -27.21 -7.99
N ARG A 780 -16.74 -27.44 -9.18
CA ARG A 780 -18.16 -27.77 -9.33
C ARG A 780 -18.55 -29.08 -8.65
N VAL A 781 -17.70 -30.11 -8.72
CA VAL A 781 -17.94 -31.39 -8.05
C VAL A 781 -18.02 -31.22 -6.54
N GLU A 782 -17.18 -30.36 -5.95
CA GLU A 782 -17.23 -30.05 -4.53
C GLU A 782 -18.49 -29.24 -4.16
N LEU A 783 -18.84 -28.22 -4.97
CA LEU A 783 -20.03 -27.40 -4.73
C LEU A 783 -21.34 -28.20 -4.85
N GLU A 784 -21.41 -29.18 -5.74
CA GLU A 784 -22.59 -30.03 -5.94
C GLU A 784 -22.99 -30.82 -4.68
N LYS A 785 -22.02 -31.13 -3.80
CA LYS A 785 -22.27 -31.78 -2.51
C LYS A 785 -23.13 -30.91 -1.59
N GLN A 786 -23.16 -29.59 -1.82
CA GLN A 786 -24.02 -28.68 -1.08
C GLN A 786 -25.43 -28.65 -1.69
N PRO A 787 -26.50 -28.81 -0.88
CA PRO A 787 -27.89 -28.87 -1.38
C PRO A 787 -28.31 -27.69 -2.26
N MET A 788 -27.71 -26.52 -2.06
CA MET A 788 -28.03 -25.28 -2.77
C MET A 788 -27.57 -25.25 -4.23
N TYR A 789 -26.57 -26.08 -4.60
CA TYR A 789 -26.08 -26.18 -5.98
C TYR A 789 -26.61 -27.41 -6.71
N THR A 790 -27.09 -28.44 -6.01
CA THR A 790 -27.46 -29.73 -6.60
C THR A 790 -28.45 -29.62 -7.77
N GLU A 791 -29.52 -28.82 -7.64
CA GLU A 791 -30.50 -28.63 -8.72
C GLU A 791 -29.88 -27.93 -9.95
N ILE A 792 -29.10 -26.88 -9.71
CA ILE A 792 -28.47 -26.06 -10.75
C ILE A 792 -27.38 -26.88 -11.46
N ALA A 793 -26.59 -27.64 -10.71
CA ALA A 793 -25.54 -28.53 -11.21
C ALA A 793 -26.09 -29.64 -12.12
N ASN A 794 -27.17 -30.31 -11.71
CA ASN A 794 -27.80 -31.36 -12.50
C ASN A 794 -28.34 -30.84 -13.84
N ARG A 795 -29.07 -29.70 -13.81
CA ARG A 795 -29.56 -29.07 -15.04
C ARG A 795 -28.40 -28.67 -15.96
N PHE A 796 -27.35 -28.10 -15.40
CA PHE A 796 -26.17 -27.68 -16.14
C PHE A 796 -25.48 -28.87 -16.83
N LYS A 797 -25.20 -29.96 -16.11
CA LYS A 797 -24.58 -31.18 -16.66
C LYS A 797 -25.36 -31.76 -17.83
N ASN A 798 -26.68 -31.86 -17.70
CA ASN A 798 -27.53 -32.42 -18.76
C ASN A 798 -27.47 -31.59 -20.05
N ILE A 799 -27.49 -30.25 -19.94
CA ILE A 799 -27.42 -29.36 -21.10
C ILE A 799 -26.04 -29.46 -21.78
N ARG A 800 -24.95 -29.47 -21.00
CA ARG A 800 -23.59 -29.49 -21.55
C ARG A 800 -23.20 -30.84 -22.12
N ASN A 801 -23.53 -31.95 -21.46
CA ASN A 801 -23.29 -33.31 -21.98
C ASN A 801 -24.01 -33.53 -23.31
N LYS A 802 -25.26 -33.07 -23.43
CA LYS A 802 -26.00 -33.14 -24.69
C LYS A 802 -25.27 -32.39 -25.82
N LYS A 803 -24.70 -31.22 -25.52
CA LYS A 803 -23.94 -30.44 -26.50
C LYS A 803 -22.61 -31.10 -26.87
N ALA A 804 -21.88 -31.64 -25.90
CA ALA A 804 -20.65 -32.39 -26.13
C ALA A 804 -20.90 -33.59 -27.07
N THR A 805 -21.91 -34.40 -26.78
CA THR A 805 -22.28 -35.56 -27.62
C THR A 805 -22.78 -35.14 -29.02
N GLU A 806 -23.49 -34.02 -29.14
CA GLU A 806 -23.86 -33.45 -30.45
C GLU A 806 -22.62 -33.10 -31.29
N LEU A 807 -21.61 -32.48 -30.68
CA LEU A 807 -20.36 -32.10 -31.34
C LEU A 807 -19.49 -33.31 -31.68
N GLU A 808 -19.36 -34.28 -30.78
CA GLU A 808 -18.66 -35.54 -31.06
C GLU A 808 -19.24 -36.24 -32.28
N ASN A 809 -20.57 -36.38 -32.34
CA ASN A 809 -21.24 -36.99 -33.49
C ASN A 809 -21.07 -36.16 -34.77
N ARG A 810 -21.11 -34.83 -34.67
CA ARG A 810 -20.90 -33.93 -35.81
C ARG A 810 -19.48 -34.02 -36.36
N TYR A 811 -18.47 -34.13 -35.49
CA TYR A 811 -17.05 -34.12 -35.86
C TYR A 811 -16.51 -35.51 -36.20
N PHE A 812 -17.17 -36.58 -35.74
CA PHE A 812 -16.85 -37.96 -36.13
C PHE A 812 -16.86 -38.18 -37.66
N LYS A 813 -17.61 -37.39 -38.43
CA LYS A 813 -17.58 -37.48 -39.90
C LYS A 813 -16.20 -37.15 -40.50
N PHE A 814 -15.38 -36.35 -39.81
CA PHE A 814 -14.06 -35.94 -40.27
C PHE A 814 -12.95 -36.96 -39.94
N THR A 815 -13.21 -37.91 -39.04
CA THR A 815 -12.25 -38.99 -38.70
C THR A 815 -12.43 -40.24 -39.57
N LYS A 816 -13.53 -40.32 -40.36
CA LYS A 816 -13.85 -41.47 -41.22
C LYS A 816 -12.87 -41.70 -42.37
N SER A 817 -12.09 -40.70 -42.76
CA SER A 817 -11.06 -40.77 -43.79
C SER A 817 -9.70 -41.29 -43.28
N GLY A 818 -9.59 -41.65 -41.99
CA GLY A 818 -8.36 -42.16 -41.37
C GLY A 818 -7.43 -41.07 -40.80
N ASN A 819 -7.79 -39.79 -40.95
CA ASN A 819 -7.05 -38.67 -40.38
C ASN A 819 -7.49 -38.38 -38.93
N PRO A 820 -6.57 -37.95 -38.05
CA PRO A 820 -6.93 -37.49 -36.71
C PRO A 820 -7.82 -36.24 -36.78
N LEU A 821 -8.66 -36.06 -35.76
CA LEU A 821 -9.47 -34.85 -35.64
C LEU A 821 -8.54 -33.64 -35.41
N PRO A 822 -8.72 -32.50 -36.10
CA PRO A 822 -7.94 -31.30 -35.82
C PRO A 822 -8.03 -30.87 -34.36
N ASP A 823 -6.93 -30.35 -33.84
CA ASP A 823 -6.82 -29.91 -32.45
C ASP A 823 -7.88 -28.87 -32.10
N GLU A 824 -8.25 -27.96 -33.02
CA GLU A 824 -9.27 -26.94 -32.76
C GLU A 824 -10.66 -27.54 -32.53
N LEU A 825 -11.01 -28.58 -33.29
CA LEU A 825 -12.29 -29.28 -33.13
C LEU A 825 -12.30 -30.17 -31.88
N GLN A 826 -11.15 -30.77 -31.55
CA GLN A 826 -10.98 -31.55 -30.33
C GLN A 826 -11.07 -30.66 -29.08
N HIS A 827 -10.34 -29.54 -29.05
CA HIS A 827 -10.43 -28.54 -27.99
C HIS A 827 -11.85 -27.98 -27.85
N HIS A 828 -12.60 -27.83 -28.94
CA HIS A 828 -13.99 -27.41 -28.87
C HIS A 828 -14.89 -28.45 -28.17
N ILE A 829 -14.70 -29.74 -28.44
CA ILE A 829 -15.39 -30.82 -27.71
C ILE A 829 -14.97 -30.78 -26.23
N ASP A 830 -13.67 -30.71 -25.95
CA ASP A 830 -13.13 -30.76 -24.60
C ASP A 830 -13.56 -29.57 -23.76
N PHE A 831 -13.71 -28.39 -24.36
CA PHE A 831 -14.30 -27.23 -23.71
C PHE A 831 -15.69 -27.53 -23.14
N TYR A 832 -16.57 -28.18 -23.91
CA TYR A 832 -17.91 -28.54 -23.41
C TYR A 832 -17.93 -29.73 -22.46
N LYS A 833 -16.94 -30.62 -22.53
CA LYS A 833 -16.77 -31.73 -21.56
C LYS A 833 -16.23 -31.25 -20.21
N ASN A 834 -15.34 -30.27 -20.25
CA ASN A 834 -14.76 -29.65 -19.06
C ASN A 834 -15.69 -28.60 -18.46
N MET A 835 -16.68 -28.11 -19.23
CA MET A 835 -17.72 -27.17 -18.80
C MET A 835 -18.60 -27.67 -17.68
#